data_AF-A0A6P9ACF8-F1
#
_entry.id   AF-A0A6P9ACF8-F1
#
_cell.length_a   1.000
_cell.length_b   1.000
_cell.length_c   1.000
_cell.angle_alpha   90.00
_cell.angle_beta   90.00
_cell.angle_gamma   90.00
#
_symmetry.space_group_name_H-M   'P 1'
#
loop_
_entity.id
_entity.type
_entity.pdbx_description
1 polymer ?
#
loop_
_entity_poly.entity_id
_entity_poly.type
_entity_poly.pdbx_seq_one_letter_code
_entity_poly.pdbx_strand_id
1 'polypeptide(L)'
;MNVGTLPPHHAVSTNSPKSVSRHSSAPVTLTRRIGNSEPCSASPGSSGGATSSTSCSAAACCTDCTSCCRRDCSSAETVRPGRKCTPRMPSTDDDNEQAAGFTEFPVALLYRSQFAASDLHRPATATAGPTTASTRSSRSSGPSSKSSTCPPPPAAWLLDTAGCRVPAHQPFSREVMPMVYDFPTITCADPPPLVRSNDTHLLLAAGLAAKYNASSVACCFTAMWRVRGPRWQDDRGVLDDGVAYGNDIRFADDCVPFNDSIAVPHEFVRVTCTDPASPERREVYLDYFGFVPVRRPRGASAGASAREHVSEDALSVLVVGMDSLSRLNMIRKMPKTRAFLERRLAASSMLGYNKVEDNTFPNLVPLLSGLSVPELKKACWTNSTTHFDACPWIWKSFNAKGYVSMFAEDTAWMGLFHYLSRGFVNQPTDYDPRPLLYIGEKHLARGGGNNAQYCIGQRHQIEVLFDYGLKFVRGMATQRRKFFSVIWGTSLSHDLLNQPDEADAMYERFLADIHDTGVLNSTALVFLSDHGLRFGNVLKTYQGHLENMLPTMYVVLPDWVRRRYKQAVKHLQCNRHRLLTVYDLHRTLGHMTDLSTLEDERVLADSDRVRRAFSSKGPQGKRRRPRAIGLTTAIPSTRTCQDAGIPTNFCACQHLTKAQPFEVDVQFAAAFVVREMNALLSRSPQCWNASLDAVLDARRGAPLRTGDLAEDADEREYQMRLRTQPGNALLSAAVRVHVKTGRMQLAGSIGRLNAYGNTSWLCPCPSSLPSLRLISFRLLPPGASTPHHCGRFATASKRPPQQQTPIVIILAINKVLLWRGVSRDCTPHLQL
;
A
#
# COMPACT_ATOMS: atom_id res chain seq x y z
N MET A 1 22.38 6.09 -62.37
CA MET A 1 21.03 6.70 -62.47
C MET A 1 20.88 7.58 -61.23
N ASN A 2 21.44 8.79 -61.21
CA ASN A 2 21.11 10.01 -62.00
C ASN A 2 19.90 10.73 -61.38
N VAL A 3 20.13 11.87 -60.69
CA VAL A 3 19.96 13.28 -61.18
C VAL A 3 18.50 13.74 -61.02
N GLY A 4 18.15 14.92 -60.51
CA GLY A 4 18.85 16.11 -59.96
C GLY A 4 17.77 17.05 -59.35
N THR A 5 17.94 18.32 -58.97
CA THR A 5 19.08 19.26 -58.83
C THR A 5 18.61 20.44 -57.92
N LEU A 6 19.45 21.45 -57.62
CA LEU A 6 19.17 22.51 -56.60
C LEU A 6 18.57 23.84 -57.18
N PRO A 7 18.85 25.08 -56.68
CA PRO A 7 17.83 26.05 -56.20
C PRO A 7 17.76 27.35 -57.06
N PRO A 8 17.19 28.51 -56.61
CA PRO A 8 17.97 29.50 -55.82
C PRO A 8 17.15 30.43 -54.85
N HIS A 9 17.77 31.54 -54.37
CA HIS A 9 17.25 32.56 -53.44
C HIS A 9 16.72 33.86 -54.13
N HIS A 10 15.97 34.72 -53.39
CA HIS A 10 16.18 36.19 -53.17
C HIS A 10 15.05 36.77 -52.27
N ALA A 11 15.32 37.55 -51.19
CA ALA A 11 15.44 39.03 -51.06
C ALA A 11 14.12 39.81 -51.39
N VAL A 12 13.58 40.77 -50.62
CA VAL A 12 14.05 42.13 -50.18
C VAL A 12 13.07 42.66 -49.07
N SER A 13 13.48 43.27 -47.94
CA SER A 13 13.46 44.72 -47.53
C SER A 13 12.12 45.50 -47.69
N THR A 14 11.67 46.51 -46.89
CA THR A 14 12.25 47.33 -45.77
C THR A 14 11.16 48.16 -45.00
N ASN A 15 11.58 48.86 -43.92
CA ASN A 15 11.04 50.09 -43.30
C ASN A 15 10.12 50.05 -42.05
N SER A 16 10.55 50.81 -41.03
CA SER A 16 9.80 51.33 -39.85
C SER A 16 9.63 52.88 -40.05
N PRO A 17 9.55 53.84 -39.07
CA PRO A 17 9.71 53.87 -37.59
C PRO A 17 8.47 54.51 -36.86
N LYS A 18 8.40 55.01 -35.60
CA LYS A 18 9.29 55.62 -34.56
C LYS A 18 8.75 55.27 -33.14
N SER A 19 9.51 54.89 -32.09
CA SER A 19 10.49 55.61 -31.20
C SER A 19 9.88 56.82 -30.45
N VAL A 20 10.06 57.08 -29.13
CA VAL A 20 11.21 56.98 -28.15
C VAL A 20 10.64 56.50 -26.76
N SER A 21 11.27 55.97 -25.70
CA SER A 21 12.53 56.16 -24.89
C SER A 21 13.14 54.81 -24.43
N ARG A 22 14.28 54.61 -23.71
CA ARG A 22 15.16 55.35 -22.73
C ARG A 22 14.60 55.43 -21.28
N HIS A 23 15.36 55.31 -20.18
CA HIS A 23 16.82 55.39 -19.89
C HIS A 23 17.34 54.21 -19.00
N SER A 24 18.65 53.92 -18.79
CA SER A 24 19.86 53.95 -19.68
C SER A 24 21.17 53.47 -18.97
N SER A 25 21.91 52.51 -19.57
CA SER A 25 23.42 52.40 -19.67
C SER A 25 24.33 52.33 -18.39
N ALA A 26 25.60 51.88 -18.38
CA ALA A 26 26.57 51.44 -19.42
C ALA A 26 27.68 50.45 -18.87
N PRO A 27 28.52 49.80 -19.71
CA PRO A 27 29.62 48.88 -19.32
C PRO A 27 31.06 49.31 -19.78
N VAL A 28 32.11 48.52 -19.44
CA VAL A 28 33.53 48.65 -19.91
C VAL A 28 34.18 47.24 -20.15
N THR A 29 35.31 47.18 -20.87
CA THR A 29 35.89 45.97 -21.56
C THR A 29 37.41 45.76 -21.28
N LEU A 30 38.07 44.77 -21.94
CA LEU A 30 39.54 44.47 -22.07
C LEU A 30 40.11 43.48 -21.01
N THR A 31 41.13 42.61 -21.24
CA THR A 31 41.98 42.27 -22.41
C THR A 31 42.49 40.78 -22.37
N ARG A 32 43.34 40.35 -23.33
CA ARG A 32 43.84 38.95 -23.50
C ARG A 32 45.35 38.84 -23.80
N ARG A 33 46.11 38.02 -23.04
CA ARG A 33 47.44 37.39 -23.32
C ARG A 33 47.50 36.09 -22.46
N ILE A 34 48.05 34.92 -22.79
CA ILE A 34 49.14 34.42 -23.68
C ILE A 34 50.56 34.52 -23.06
N GLY A 35 51.17 33.34 -22.84
CA GLY A 35 52.55 33.06 -22.42
C GLY A 35 52.78 31.52 -22.39
N ASN A 36 54.00 31.03 -22.70
CA ASN A 36 54.28 29.61 -23.02
C ASN A 36 55.43 28.99 -22.18
N SER A 37 55.52 27.64 -22.25
CA SER A 37 56.73 26.78 -22.23
C SER A 37 57.71 26.74 -21.03
N GLU A 38 57.80 25.56 -20.37
CA GLU A 38 58.92 24.56 -20.39
C GLU A 38 60.41 24.98 -20.19
N PRO A 39 61.40 24.05 -19.96
CA PRO A 39 61.38 22.58 -19.67
C PRO A 39 62.40 22.07 -18.57
N CYS A 40 62.55 20.73 -18.44
CA CYS A 40 63.75 19.96 -17.98
C CYS A 40 64.19 19.99 -16.48
N SER A 41 64.91 18.98 -15.91
CA SER A 41 65.17 17.55 -16.27
C SER A 41 65.91 16.76 -15.14
N ALA A 42 66.04 15.42 -15.31
CA ALA A 42 67.02 14.48 -14.71
C ALA A 42 66.74 13.75 -13.36
N SER A 43 67.39 12.59 -13.20
CA SER A 43 67.18 11.50 -12.19
C SER A 43 68.52 11.19 -11.42
N PRO A 44 68.93 9.97 -10.93
CA PRO A 44 68.40 8.58 -11.00
C PRO A 44 68.50 7.71 -9.71
N GLY A 45 68.08 6.42 -9.81
CA GLY A 45 68.36 5.31 -8.87
C GLY A 45 67.21 4.29 -8.77
N SER A 46 67.16 3.19 -9.56
CA SER A 46 67.80 1.86 -9.37
C SER A 46 67.28 1.04 -8.15
N SER A 47 66.89 -0.24 -8.24
CA SER A 47 66.85 -1.17 -9.40
C SER A 47 66.16 -2.52 -9.08
N GLY A 48 65.53 -3.16 -10.09
CA GLY A 48 65.22 -4.61 -10.15
C GLY A 48 63.90 -5.08 -9.53
N GLY A 49 63.22 -6.13 -10.05
CA GLY A 49 63.46 -6.89 -11.28
C GLY A 49 62.53 -8.12 -11.43
N ALA A 50 62.35 -8.63 -12.67
CA ALA A 50 61.71 -9.90 -13.10
C ALA A 50 60.32 -10.28 -12.54
N THR A 51 59.21 -10.37 -13.29
CA THR A 51 58.86 -11.21 -14.46
C THR A 51 58.87 -12.74 -14.26
N SER A 52 57.68 -13.35 -14.25
CA SER A 52 57.42 -14.62 -14.96
C SER A 52 55.91 -14.88 -15.11
N SER A 53 55.47 -15.28 -16.31
CA SER A 53 54.15 -15.83 -16.58
C SER A 53 54.30 -17.21 -17.22
N THR A 54 53.51 -18.21 -16.79
CA THR A 54 53.28 -19.45 -17.55
C THR A 54 52.08 -20.23 -17.00
N SER A 55 51.67 -21.27 -17.70
CA SER A 55 50.37 -21.94 -17.55
C SER A 55 50.46 -23.48 -17.65
N CYS A 56 49.34 -24.13 -17.29
CA CYS A 56 48.90 -25.48 -17.69
C CYS A 56 49.38 -26.74 -16.93
N SER A 57 48.46 -27.73 -16.93
CA SER A 57 48.65 -29.19 -16.95
C SER A 57 48.97 -30.00 -15.67
N ALA A 58 47.90 -30.44 -15.00
CA ALA A 58 47.47 -31.84 -14.79
C ALA A 58 48.45 -32.99 -14.36
N ALA A 59 48.00 -33.76 -13.34
CA ALA A 59 47.81 -35.24 -13.30
C ALA A 59 48.41 -36.02 -12.09
N ALA A 60 47.65 -37.04 -11.62
CA ALA A 60 48.03 -38.19 -10.77
C ALA A 60 48.48 -37.92 -9.29
N CYS A 61 48.26 -38.80 -8.29
CA CYS A 61 47.34 -39.95 -8.11
C CYS A 61 47.23 -40.38 -6.61
N CYS A 62 46.36 -41.39 -6.33
CA CYS A 62 46.29 -42.31 -5.16
C CYS A 62 45.15 -42.13 -4.11
N THR A 63 44.22 -43.11 -4.09
CA THR A 63 43.60 -43.87 -2.95
C THR A 63 43.03 -43.13 -1.71
N ASP A 64 41.85 -43.45 -1.13
CA ASP A 64 40.96 -44.65 -1.13
C ASP A 64 39.46 -44.25 -1.27
N CYS A 65 38.52 -45.04 -1.85
CA CYS A 65 37.74 -46.19 -1.29
C CYS A 65 37.01 -45.89 0.05
N THR A 66 35.70 -46.16 0.29
CA THR A 66 34.61 -46.96 -0.37
C THR A 66 33.23 -46.39 0.09
N SER A 67 32.25 -46.04 -0.76
CA SER A 67 31.20 -46.84 -1.49
C SER A 67 29.86 -47.10 -0.75
N CYS A 68 28.73 -47.17 -1.48
CA CYS A 68 27.36 -46.94 -0.95
C CYS A 68 26.35 -48.11 -1.10
N CYS A 69 25.10 -47.86 -0.63
CA CYS A 69 23.79 -48.39 -1.09
C CYS A 69 23.18 -49.68 -0.50
N ARG A 70 21.85 -49.63 -0.24
CA ARG A 70 20.83 -50.64 -0.65
C ARG A 70 19.38 -50.13 -0.52
N ARG A 71 18.41 -50.91 -1.06
CA ARG A 71 16.95 -50.70 -1.07
C ARG A 71 16.23 -51.99 -0.60
N ASP A 72 14.92 -51.94 -0.35
CA ASP A 72 13.83 -52.67 -1.10
C ASP A 72 12.51 -52.83 -0.29
N CYS A 73 11.52 -53.57 -0.82
CA CYS A 73 10.06 -53.41 -0.57
C CYS A 73 9.37 -54.58 0.21
N SER A 74 8.11 -54.40 0.70
CA SER A 74 6.91 -55.21 0.32
C SER A 74 5.65 -55.17 1.27
N SER A 75 4.47 -55.38 0.63
CA SER A 75 3.19 -56.06 1.05
C SER A 75 2.36 -55.79 2.35
N ALA A 76 1.18 -55.15 2.16
CA ALA A 76 -0.21 -55.70 2.16
C ALA A 76 -1.01 -56.20 3.42
N GLU A 77 -2.36 -56.25 3.21
CA GLU A 77 -3.47 -56.86 4.00
C GLU A 77 -3.94 -56.21 5.33
N THR A 78 -5.14 -56.46 5.88
CA THR A 78 -6.57 -56.21 5.53
C THR A 78 -7.48 -56.93 6.55
N VAL A 79 -8.58 -56.33 7.08
CA VAL A 79 -9.82 -57.00 7.60
C VAL A 79 -10.89 -56.00 8.13
N ARG A 80 -12.15 -56.43 8.25
CA ARG A 80 -13.38 -55.73 8.78
C ARG A 80 -14.35 -56.80 9.40
N PRO A 81 -15.57 -56.49 9.92
CA PRO A 81 -15.99 -55.56 11.00
C PRO A 81 -17.00 -56.23 12.00
N GLY A 82 -17.58 -55.52 13.00
CA GLY A 82 -18.60 -56.10 13.90
C GLY A 82 -19.55 -55.18 14.69
N ARG A 83 -20.85 -55.18 14.29
CA ARG A 83 -22.13 -55.04 15.06
C ARG A 83 -22.14 -54.28 16.42
N LYS A 84 -22.81 -53.11 16.52
CA LYS A 84 -24.27 -52.88 16.80
C LYS A 84 -24.73 -53.06 18.27
N CYS A 85 -25.25 -51.99 18.88
CA CYS A 85 -26.58 -51.95 19.55
C CYS A 85 -27.00 -50.51 19.91
N THR A 86 -28.30 -50.26 20.13
CA THR A 86 -28.90 -48.96 20.52
C THR A 86 -29.93 -49.13 21.65
N PRO A 87 -30.22 -48.06 22.39
CA PRO A 87 -31.60 -47.79 22.83
C PRO A 87 -32.06 -46.34 22.56
N ARG A 88 -33.36 -46.09 22.69
CA ARG A 88 -34.02 -44.77 22.55
C ARG A 88 -34.21 -44.08 23.91
N MET A 89 -34.38 -42.76 23.88
CA MET A 89 -35.22 -42.00 24.83
C MET A 89 -36.44 -41.38 24.08
N PRO A 90 -37.51 -40.99 24.79
CA PRO A 90 -38.72 -40.40 24.19
C PRO A 90 -38.63 -38.87 23.94
N SER A 91 -39.63 -38.34 23.24
CA SER A 91 -39.99 -36.91 23.08
C SER A 91 -40.43 -36.30 24.43
N THR A 92 -40.59 -34.98 24.63
CA THR A 92 -41.27 -33.91 23.85
C THR A 92 -40.74 -32.51 24.29
N ASP A 93 -40.92 -31.36 23.64
CA ASP A 93 -41.30 -30.93 22.26
C ASP A 93 -40.85 -29.44 22.12
N ASP A 94 -40.75 -28.92 20.89
CA ASP A 94 -40.74 -27.51 20.41
C ASP A 94 -39.80 -26.45 21.07
N ASP A 95 -39.15 -25.52 20.35
CA ASP A 95 -39.29 -25.05 18.96
C ASP A 95 -37.94 -24.96 18.21
N ASN A 96 -38.00 -25.06 16.88
CA ASN A 96 -36.90 -24.80 15.93
C ASN A 96 -36.90 -23.29 15.55
N GLU A 97 -36.00 -22.66 14.78
CA GLU A 97 -35.05 -23.07 13.74
C GLU A 97 -34.07 -21.90 13.47
N GLN A 98 -32.83 -22.00 12.95
CA GLN A 98 -31.73 -22.96 13.10
C GLN A 98 -30.42 -22.15 12.97
N ALA A 99 -29.34 -22.60 13.64
CA ALA A 99 -27.98 -22.19 13.31
C ALA A 99 -27.12 -23.45 13.15
N ALA A 100 -26.63 -23.71 11.94
CA ALA A 100 -25.89 -24.93 11.64
C ALA A 100 -24.44 -24.84 12.16
N GLY A 101 -24.18 -25.50 13.30
CA GLY A 101 -22.84 -25.77 13.82
C GLY A 101 -22.69 -27.24 14.16
N PHE A 102 -21.61 -27.87 13.68
CA PHE A 102 -21.21 -29.22 14.08
C PHE A 102 -20.01 -29.14 15.03
N THR A 103 -20.05 -29.90 16.11
CA THR A 103 -19.01 -29.93 17.16
C THR A 103 -18.39 -31.33 17.32
N GLU A 104 -17.27 -31.37 18.04
CA GLU A 104 -16.32 -32.48 18.17
C GLU A 104 -16.78 -33.57 19.15
N PHE A 105 -16.15 -34.75 19.07
CA PHE A 105 -15.97 -35.70 20.20
C PHE A 105 -14.61 -36.46 20.04
N PRO A 106 -13.97 -36.98 21.12
CA PRO A 106 -12.57 -36.58 21.40
C PRO A 106 -11.63 -37.70 21.96
N VAL A 107 -10.47 -37.25 22.48
CA VAL A 107 -9.56 -37.88 23.48
C VAL A 107 -8.32 -38.67 22.99
N ALA A 108 -7.19 -38.29 23.62
CA ALA A 108 -5.81 -38.80 23.55
C ALA A 108 -5.65 -40.32 23.89
N LEU A 109 -4.50 -41.00 23.71
CA LEU A 109 -3.10 -40.79 24.18
C LEU A 109 -2.12 -41.61 23.27
N LEU A 110 -0.77 -41.71 23.36
CA LEU A 110 0.33 -41.19 24.22
C LEU A 110 1.69 -41.45 23.49
N TYR A 111 2.75 -40.63 23.65
CA TYR A 111 4.12 -41.07 24.03
C TYR A 111 5.12 -39.91 24.28
N ARG A 112 6.32 -40.21 24.80
CA ARG A 112 7.37 -39.28 25.29
C ARG A 112 8.69 -39.32 24.50
N SER A 113 9.32 -38.15 24.35
CA SER A 113 10.78 -37.92 24.52
C SER A 113 11.02 -36.39 24.59
N GLN A 114 11.38 -35.79 25.73
CA GLN A 114 12.74 -35.70 26.31
C GLN A 114 13.83 -35.22 25.34
N PHE A 115 14.29 -33.98 25.53
CA PHE A 115 15.70 -33.61 25.64
C PHE A 115 15.84 -32.45 26.64
N ALA A 116 17.01 -32.31 27.27
CA ALA A 116 17.19 -31.56 28.51
C ALA A 116 17.80 -30.16 28.34
N ALA A 117 17.75 -29.37 29.41
CA ALA A 117 18.50 -28.13 29.57
C ALA A 117 19.53 -28.28 30.71
N SER A 118 20.59 -27.49 30.62
CA SER A 118 21.63 -27.25 31.64
C SER A 118 21.97 -25.76 31.55
N ASP A 119 21.74 -24.96 32.59
CA ASP A 119 22.72 -24.65 33.65
C ASP A 119 23.90 -23.77 33.17
N LEU A 120 24.46 -22.84 33.94
CA LEU A 120 24.31 -22.57 35.38
C LEU A 120 24.70 -21.09 35.66
N HIS A 121 23.98 -20.38 36.54
CA HIS A 121 24.57 -19.54 37.63
C HIS A 121 23.56 -18.61 38.33
N ARG A 122 23.72 -18.52 39.66
CA ARG A 122 23.08 -17.59 40.61
C ARG A 122 24.18 -17.11 41.55
N PRO A 123 24.19 -15.82 41.95
CA PRO A 123 23.84 -15.49 43.34
C PRO A 123 23.11 -14.13 43.45
N ALA A 124 22.59 -13.66 44.58
CA ALA A 124 22.10 -14.31 45.80
C ALA A 124 21.08 -13.35 46.46
N THR A 125 20.27 -13.82 47.41
CA THR A 125 19.25 -13.02 48.10
C THR A 125 19.80 -12.33 49.36
N ALA A 126 19.40 -11.07 49.59
CA ALA A 126 19.50 -10.41 50.88
C ALA A 126 18.19 -9.62 51.15
N THR A 127 17.62 -9.77 52.34
CA THR A 127 16.37 -9.14 52.76
C THR A 127 16.62 -8.09 53.84
N ALA A 128 16.01 -6.91 53.71
CA ALA A 128 15.94 -5.90 54.75
C ALA A 128 14.55 -5.23 54.75
N GLY A 129 14.06 -4.86 55.93
CA GLY A 129 12.71 -4.30 56.13
C GLY A 129 12.59 -2.78 55.87
N PRO A 130 11.39 -2.22 56.01
CA PRO A 130 11.11 -0.82 55.70
C PRO A 130 11.45 0.14 56.86
N THR A 131 12.02 1.30 56.53
CA THR A 131 12.13 2.45 57.45
C THR A 131 11.67 3.72 56.77
N THR A 132 10.72 4.43 57.38
CA THR A 132 10.22 5.72 56.92
C THR A 132 11.14 6.86 57.36
N ALA A 133 11.51 7.75 56.42
CA ALA A 133 12.14 9.03 56.73
C ALA A 133 11.70 10.08 55.72
N SER A 134 11.29 11.26 56.21
CA SER A 134 10.90 12.41 55.39
C SER A 134 11.99 13.47 55.41
N THR A 135 12.58 13.77 54.26
CA THR A 135 13.49 14.92 54.10
C THR A 135 13.24 15.63 52.77
N ARG A 136 12.76 16.88 52.86
CA ARG A 136 12.87 17.84 51.75
C ARG A 136 14.36 18.09 51.47
N SER A 137 14.77 18.06 50.21
CA SER A 137 16.02 18.67 49.76
C SER A 137 15.80 19.39 48.43
N SER A 138 16.51 20.48 48.23
CA SER A 138 16.48 21.32 47.03
C SER A 138 17.92 21.61 46.57
N ARG A 139 18.07 22.12 45.33
CA ARG A 139 19.35 22.26 44.58
C ARG A 139 19.88 20.91 44.04
N SER A 140 20.62 20.87 42.94
CA SER A 140 20.83 21.86 41.86
C SER A 140 21.21 21.15 40.56
N SER A 141 20.85 21.74 39.41
CA SER A 141 21.11 21.15 38.09
C SER A 141 22.53 21.46 37.58
N GLY A 142 23.48 20.58 37.90
CA GLY A 142 24.78 20.52 37.19
C GLY A 142 24.68 19.71 35.88
N PRO A 143 25.31 20.13 34.78
CA PRO A 143 25.22 19.45 33.48
C PRO A 143 26.10 18.18 33.45
N SER A 144 25.60 17.08 34.01
CA SER A 144 26.21 15.76 33.80
C SER A 144 25.99 15.29 32.36
N SER A 145 27.06 14.83 31.71
CA SER A 145 27.09 14.28 30.35
C SER A 145 26.44 12.90 30.27
N LYS A 146 25.14 12.83 30.54
CA LYS A 146 24.38 11.57 30.57
C LYS A 146 24.41 10.88 29.20
N SER A 147 24.79 9.60 29.22
CA SER A 147 24.78 8.70 28.07
C SER A 147 23.49 8.86 27.26
N SER A 148 23.63 9.10 25.95
CA SER A 148 22.51 9.44 25.07
C SER A 148 21.71 8.22 24.62
N THR A 149 21.34 7.35 25.56
CA THR A 149 20.37 6.27 25.36
C THR A 149 18.97 6.85 25.43
N CYS A 150 18.15 6.64 24.40
CA CYS A 150 16.71 6.90 24.47
C CYS A 150 16.05 5.68 25.15
N PRO A 151 15.58 5.80 26.42
CA PRO A 151 15.02 4.65 27.12
C PRO A 151 13.70 4.21 26.47
N PRO A 152 13.38 2.91 26.47
CA PRO A 152 12.05 2.44 26.14
C PRO A 152 11.03 2.97 27.17
N PRO A 153 9.75 3.16 26.79
CA PRO A 153 8.71 3.54 27.71
C PRO A 153 8.43 2.42 28.74
N PRO A 154 7.80 2.75 29.89
CA PRO A 154 7.34 1.74 30.85
C PRO A 154 6.38 0.74 30.20
N ALA A 155 6.40 -0.52 30.63
CA ALA A 155 5.69 -1.63 29.96
C ALA A 155 4.16 -1.46 29.80
N ALA A 156 3.53 -0.54 30.53
CA ALA A 156 2.12 -0.18 30.39
C ALA A 156 1.82 0.73 29.17
N TRP A 157 2.85 1.33 28.54
CA TRP A 157 2.73 2.31 27.47
C TRP A 157 3.51 1.86 26.23
N LEU A 158 2.86 1.86 25.07
CA LEU A 158 3.51 1.71 23.77
C LEU A 158 4.36 2.96 23.47
N LEU A 159 3.79 4.14 23.76
CA LEU A 159 4.43 5.45 23.80
C LEU A 159 4.08 6.12 25.13
N ASP A 160 5.09 6.60 25.85
CA ASP A 160 4.93 7.58 26.95
C ASP A 160 5.79 8.81 26.66
N THR A 161 5.16 9.88 26.18
CA THR A 161 5.81 11.15 25.88
C THR A 161 4.89 12.33 26.22
N ALA A 162 5.46 13.50 26.49
CA ALA A 162 4.71 14.69 26.93
C ALA A 162 3.68 15.20 25.90
N GLY A 163 3.86 14.91 24.61
CA GLY A 163 2.89 15.22 23.54
C GLY A 163 2.04 14.03 23.07
N CYS A 164 2.38 12.80 23.44
CA CYS A 164 1.68 11.60 23.00
C CYS A 164 1.82 10.44 24.01
N ARG A 165 0.69 9.91 24.48
CA ARG A 165 0.59 8.66 25.23
C ARG A 165 -0.29 7.66 24.49
N VAL A 166 0.18 6.44 24.33
CA VAL A 166 -0.54 5.33 23.69
C VAL A 166 -0.39 4.09 24.58
N PRO A 167 -1.49 3.48 25.09
CA PRO A 167 -1.42 2.34 26.00
C PRO A 167 -0.83 1.10 25.31
N ALA A 168 -0.12 0.26 26.07
CA ALA A 168 0.39 -1.02 25.58
C ALA A 168 -0.71 -2.09 25.60
N HIS A 169 -1.27 -2.39 24.42
CA HIS A 169 -2.26 -3.46 24.25
C HIS A 169 -1.62 -4.82 23.98
N GLN A 170 -2.18 -5.87 24.60
CA GLN A 170 -1.83 -7.26 24.30
C GLN A 170 -2.40 -7.66 22.94
N PRO A 171 -1.66 -8.38 22.06
CA PRO A 171 -2.17 -8.80 20.75
C PRO A 171 -3.43 -9.66 20.84
N PHE A 172 -3.50 -10.54 21.84
CA PHE A 172 -4.59 -11.51 22.07
C PHE A 172 -5.41 -11.16 23.32
N SER A 173 -5.96 -9.94 23.39
CA SER A 173 -6.79 -9.51 24.51
C SER A 173 -8.18 -10.17 24.49
N ARG A 174 -8.88 -10.18 25.63
CA ARG A 174 -10.27 -10.69 25.75
C ARG A 174 -11.27 -10.00 24.80
N GLU A 175 -10.99 -8.76 24.38
CA GLU A 175 -11.82 -8.04 23.40
C GLU A 175 -11.67 -8.62 21.97
N VAL A 176 -10.46 -9.05 21.59
CA VAL A 176 -10.13 -9.40 20.19
C VAL A 176 -10.07 -10.91 19.96
N MET A 177 -9.63 -11.68 20.96
CA MET A 177 -9.39 -13.12 20.85
C MET A 177 -10.60 -13.94 20.33
N PRO A 178 -11.88 -13.66 20.68
CA PRO A 178 -13.04 -14.34 20.08
C PRO A 178 -13.27 -14.12 18.58
N MET A 179 -12.50 -13.24 17.93
CA MET A 179 -12.53 -12.99 16.48
C MET A 179 -11.28 -13.49 15.75
N VAL A 180 -10.33 -14.08 16.48
CA VAL A 180 -9.07 -14.61 15.95
C VAL A 180 -9.24 -16.11 15.70
N TYR A 181 -9.19 -16.50 14.43
CA TYR A 181 -9.23 -17.88 13.96
C TYR A 181 -8.26 -18.00 12.78
N ASP A 182 -7.79 -19.21 12.45
CA ASP A 182 -6.88 -19.42 11.33
C ASP A 182 -7.65 -19.37 10.00
N PHE A 183 -7.21 -18.52 9.07
CA PHE A 183 -7.93 -18.31 7.82
C PHE A 183 -7.80 -19.52 6.87
N PRO A 184 -8.87 -19.96 6.17
CA PRO A 184 -8.78 -21.08 5.24
C PRO A 184 -7.85 -20.80 4.05
N THR A 185 -6.96 -21.74 3.76
CA THR A 185 -6.01 -21.68 2.63
C THR A 185 -6.71 -21.57 1.28
N ILE A 186 -6.17 -20.72 0.40
CA ILE A 186 -6.72 -20.41 -0.91
C ILE A 186 -5.95 -21.22 -1.97
N THR A 187 -6.67 -22.04 -2.73
CA THR A 187 -6.05 -22.87 -3.79
C THR A 187 -6.16 -22.19 -5.15
N CYS A 188 -5.21 -21.31 -5.46
CA CYS A 188 -5.07 -20.77 -6.83
C CYS A 188 -4.37 -21.73 -7.80
N ALA A 189 -3.59 -22.70 -7.31
CA ALA A 189 -2.73 -23.57 -8.13
C ALA A 189 -3.41 -24.86 -8.65
N ASP A 190 -4.74 -24.85 -8.84
CA ASP A 190 -5.49 -25.98 -9.43
C ASP A 190 -6.29 -25.53 -10.69
N PRO A 191 -6.09 -26.16 -11.87
CA PRO A 191 -4.93 -27.00 -12.19
C PRO A 191 -3.61 -26.20 -12.05
N PRO A 192 -2.44 -26.83 -11.84
CA PRO A 192 -1.17 -26.12 -11.73
C PRO A 192 -0.79 -25.40 -13.03
N PRO A 193 -0.12 -24.23 -12.98
CA PRO A 193 0.17 -23.42 -14.16
C PRO A 193 0.86 -24.19 -15.29
N LEU A 194 0.24 -24.21 -16.48
CA LEU A 194 0.82 -24.78 -17.69
C LEU A 194 2.10 -24.07 -18.12
N VAL A 195 2.13 -22.74 -17.98
CA VAL A 195 3.28 -21.89 -18.31
C VAL A 195 3.77 -21.19 -17.04
N ARG A 196 5.09 -21.03 -16.94
CA ARG A 196 5.77 -20.21 -15.94
C ARG A 196 6.73 -19.24 -16.62
N SER A 197 7.29 -18.32 -15.85
CA SER A 197 8.35 -17.42 -16.31
C SER A 197 9.52 -17.40 -15.34
N ASN A 198 10.74 -17.20 -15.86
CA ASN A 198 11.86 -16.68 -15.08
C ASN A 198 12.08 -15.19 -15.42
N ASP A 199 13.20 -14.61 -15.04
CA ASP A 199 13.52 -13.19 -15.26
C ASP A 199 13.48 -12.73 -16.74
N THR A 200 13.59 -13.64 -17.71
CA THR A 200 13.70 -13.32 -19.15
C THR A 200 12.96 -14.28 -20.10
N HIS A 201 12.55 -15.47 -19.66
CA HIS A 201 11.95 -16.51 -20.49
C HIS A 201 10.57 -16.95 -19.99
N LEU A 202 9.71 -17.36 -20.92
CA LEU A 202 8.58 -18.26 -20.67
C LEU A 202 9.05 -19.72 -20.70
N LEU A 203 8.40 -20.57 -19.92
CA LEU A 203 8.70 -21.99 -19.73
C LEU A 203 7.39 -22.80 -19.80
N LEU A 204 7.26 -23.71 -20.77
CA LEU A 204 6.08 -24.57 -20.94
C LEU A 204 6.26 -25.89 -20.20
N ALA A 205 5.36 -26.17 -19.25
CA ALA A 205 5.28 -27.47 -18.58
C ALA A 205 4.41 -28.43 -19.40
N ALA A 206 4.85 -28.81 -20.61
CA ALA A 206 4.05 -29.56 -21.59
C ALA A 206 3.43 -30.86 -21.04
N GLY A 207 4.12 -31.55 -20.11
CA GLY A 207 3.60 -32.72 -19.39
C GLY A 207 2.35 -32.47 -18.51
N LEU A 208 1.90 -31.23 -18.36
CA LEU A 208 0.64 -30.86 -17.72
C LEU A 208 -0.56 -30.77 -18.69
N ALA A 209 -0.37 -30.94 -20.01
CA ALA A 209 -1.43 -30.84 -21.02
C ALA A 209 -2.70 -31.64 -20.67
N ALA A 210 -2.54 -32.85 -20.15
CA ALA A 210 -3.64 -33.71 -19.72
C ALA A 210 -4.51 -33.08 -18.60
N LYS A 211 -3.95 -32.23 -17.73
CA LYS A 211 -4.71 -31.49 -16.70
C LYS A 211 -5.57 -30.37 -17.26
N TYR A 212 -5.34 -29.99 -18.52
CA TYR A 212 -6.12 -29.00 -19.27
C TYR A 212 -7.04 -29.65 -20.31
N ASN A 213 -7.30 -30.97 -20.17
CA ASN A 213 -8.09 -31.79 -21.08
C ASN A 213 -7.58 -31.69 -22.54
N ALA A 214 -6.26 -31.79 -22.74
CA ALA A 214 -5.62 -31.81 -24.06
C ALA A 214 -4.57 -32.93 -24.12
N SER A 215 -4.39 -33.56 -25.30
CA SER A 215 -3.37 -34.61 -25.51
C SER A 215 -1.96 -34.03 -25.66
N SER A 216 -1.89 -32.82 -26.19
CA SER A 216 -0.70 -31.98 -26.38
C SER A 216 -1.16 -30.51 -26.41
N VAL A 217 -0.22 -29.57 -26.39
CA VAL A 217 -0.54 -28.13 -26.43
C VAL A 217 0.38 -27.39 -27.39
N ALA A 218 -0.20 -26.50 -28.19
CA ALA A 218 0.53 -25.55 -29.02
C ALA A 218 0.37 -24.15 -28.41
N CYS A 219 1.48 -23.59 -27.89
CA CYS A 219 1.49 -22.31 -27.18
C CYS A 219 2.14 -21.21 -28.02
N CYS A 220 1.65 -19.97 -27.86
CA CYS A 220 2.27 -18.77 -28.40
C CYS A 220 2.10 -17.58 -27.44
N PHE A 221 2.92 -16.54 -27.61
CA PHE A 221 2.78 -15.29 -26.87
C PHE A 221 2.51 -14.10 -27.79
N THR A 222 1.67 -13.18 -27.32
CA THR A 222 1.41 -11.88 -27.96
C THR A 222 1.92 -10.78 -27.05
N ALA A 223 2.78 -9.90 -27.57
CA ALA A 223 3.24 -8.71 -26.84
C ALA A 223 2.06 -7.78 -26.52
N MET A 224 2.08 -7.11 -25.36
CA MET A 224 1.06 -6.13 -25.00
C MET A 224 1.64 -4.89 -24.33
N TRP A 225 0.97 -3.75 -24.50
CA TRP A 225 1.40 -2.47 -23.94
C TRP A 225 0.22 -1.52 -23.74
N ARG A 226 0.40 -0.60 -22.79
CA ARG A 226 -0.52 0.51 -22.56
C ARG A 226 -0.47 1.51 -23.72
N VAL A 227 -1.61 2.05 -24.12
CA VAL A 227 -1.70 3.14 -25.11
C VAL A 227 -2.49 4.33 -24.55
N ARG A 228 -2.32 5.49 -25.21
CA ARG A 228 -3.23 6.62 -25.05
C ARG A 228 -4.35 6.49 -26.09
N GLY A 229 -5.56 6.14 -25.66
CA GLY A 229 -6.72 6.03 -26.54
C GLY A 229 -7.20 7.38 -27.10
N PRO A 230 -8.14 7.37 -28.07
CA PRO A 230 -8.70 8.60 -28.63
C PRO A 230 -9.59 9.36 -27.63
N ARG A 231 -10.26 8.66 -26.70
CA ARG A 231 -11.14 9.25 -25.67
C ARG A 231 -10.42 10.16 -24.65
N TRP A 232 -9.09 10.23 -24.70
CA TRP A 232 -8.25 11.11 -23.87
C TRP A 232 -8.14 12.55 -24.41
N GLN A 233 -8.95 12.91 -25.42
CA GLN A 233 -9.09 14.28 -25.93
C GLN A 233 -10.47 14.88 -25.66
N ASP A 234 -11.53 14.06 -25.51
CA ASP A 234 -12.86 14.54 -25.12
C ASP A 234 -13.04 14.44 -23.60
N ASP A 235 -12.88 15.58 -22.93
CA ASP A 235 -13.08 15.75 -21.48
C ASP A 235 -14.53 15.49 -21.01
N ARG A 236 -15.46 15.29 -21.95
CA ARG A 236 -16.92 15.27 -21.73
C ARG A 236 -17.53 13.89 -21.46
N GLY A 237 -16.71 12.83 -21.41
CA GLY A 237 -17.18 11.46 -21.12
C GLY A 237 -17.62 11.27 -19.65
N VAL A 238 -18.83 10.73 -19.46
CA VAL A 238 -19.29 10.18 -18.18
C VAL A 238 -18.59 8.84 -17.92
N LEU A 239 -18.28 8.56 -16.64
CA LEU A 239 -17.72 7.29 -16.21
C LEU A 239 -18.83 6.22 -16.09
N ASP A 240 -19.09 5.51 -17.19
CA ASP A 240 -20.12 4.45 -17.26
C ASP A 240 -19.72 3.17 -16.49
N ASP A 241 -18.43 3.01 -16.19
CA ASP A 241 -17.83 1.89 -15.44
C ASP A 241 -16.92 2.34 -14.26
N GLY A 242 -16.59 3.63 -14.17
CA GLY A 242 -15.60 4.17 -13.22
C GLY A 242 -14.12 4.05 -13.63
N VAL A 243 -13.81 3.36 -14.74
CA VAL A 243 -12.46 2.82 -15.06
C VAL A 243 -11.97 3.18 -16.48
N ALA A 244 -12.76 3.96 -17.24
CA ALA A 244 -12.50 4.33 -18.64
C ALA A 244 -11.16 5.04 -18.98
N TYR A 245 -10.38 5.49 -18.00
CA TYR A 245 -9.09 6.16 -18.21
C TYR A 245 -7.96 5.45 -17.45
N GLY A 246 -6.81 5.30 -18.11
CA GLY A 246 -5.62 4.57 -17.65
C GLY A 246 -5.41 3.25 -18.40
N ASN A 247 -6.50 2.58 -18.78
CA ASN A 247 -6.52 1.13 -18.98
C ASN A 247 -6.72 0.68 -20.45
N ASP A 248 -6.49 1.56 -21.43
CA ASP A 248 -6.42 1.17 -22.84
C ASP A 248 -5.14 0.36 -23.10
N ILE A 249 -5.29 -0.94 -23.39
CA ILE A 249 -4.19 -1.87 -23.67
C ILE A 249 -4.32 -2.34 -25.12
N ARG A 250 -3.20 -2.34 -25.86
CA ARG A 250 -3.09 -3.01 -27.16
C ARG A 250 -2.24 -4.25 -27.06
N PHE A 251 -2.51 -5.15 -27.99
CA PHE A 251 -1.75 -6.35 -28.28
C PHE A 251 -1.06 -6.16 -29.63
N ALA A 252 0.03 -6.89 -29.86
CA ALA A 252 0.52 -7.14 -31.22
C ALA A 252 -0.48 -8.02 -31.99
N ASP A 253 -0.42 -7.96 -33.32
CA ASP A 253 -1.22 -8.82 -34.19
C ASP A 253 -0.60 -10.24 -34.28
N ASP A 254 0.73 -10.34 -34.21
CA ASP A 254 1.47 -11.60 -34.21
C ASP A 254 1.40 -12.36 -32.87
N CYS A 255 1.34 -13.70 -32.96
CA CYS A 255 1.53 -14.59 -31.81
C CYS A 255 2.76 -15.49 -32.04
N VAL A 256 3.82 -15.27 -31.25
CA VAL A 256 5.12 -15.94 -31.40
C VAL A 256 5.06 -17.34 -30.77
N PRO A 257 5.17 -18.44 -31.54
CA PRO A 257 5.03 -19.80 -31.02
C PRO A 257 6.25 -20.26 -30.22
N PHE A 258 6.04 -21.14 -29.24
CA PHE A 258 7.12 -21.80 -28.48
C PHE A 258 6.72 -23.17 -27.95
N ASN A 259 7.68 -24.11 -27.89
CA ASN A 259 7.43 -25.50 -27.51
C ASN A 259 7.92 -25.85 -26.10
N ASP A 260 9.09 -25.35 -25.68
CA ASP A 260 9.66 -25.66 -24.36
C ASP A 260 9.97 -24.39 -23.56
N SER A 261 10.71 -23.46 -24.16
CA SER A 261 10.98 -22.15 -23.59
C SER A 261 11.26 -21.11 -24.68
N ILE A 262 11.07 -19.83 -24.36
CA ILE A 262 11.38 -18.73 -25.27
C ILE A 262 11.74 -17.46 -24.49
N ALA A 263 12.76 -16.73 -24.96
CA ALA A 263 13.14 -15.43 -24.41
C ALA A 263 12.11 -14.36 -24.84
N VAL A 264 11.69 -13.51 -23.90
CA VAL A 264 10.68 -12.47 -24.15
C VAL A 264 11.34 -11.08 -24.16
N PRO A 265 11.37 -10.37 -25.30
CA PRO A 265 11.97 -9.03 -25.39
C PRO A 265 11.01 -7.89 -24.97
N HIS A 266 9.78 -8.21 -24.55
CA HIS A 266 8.72 -7.25 -24.20
C HIS A 266 8.50 -7.18 -22.69
N GLU A 267 8.07 -6.02 -22.17
CA GLU A 267 7.75 -5.85 -20.75
C GLU A 267 6.54 -6.69 -20.31
N PHE A 268 5.54 -6.84 -21.19
CA PHE A 268 4.34 -7.61 -20.90
C PHE A 268 3.91 -8.45 -22.10
N VAL A 269 3.41 -9.66 -21.83
CA VAL A 269 2.85 -10.58 -22.84
C VAL A 269 1.57 -11.24 -22.33
N ARG A 270 0.66 -11.53 -23.27
CA ARG A 270 -0.36 -12.58 -23.16
C ARG A 270 0.25 -13.89 -23.66
N VAL A 271 0.00 -14.99 -22.97
CA VAL A 271 0.28 -16.34 -23.46
C VAL A 271 -1.05 -17.07 -23.66
N THR A 272 -1.22 -17.69 -24.81
CA THR A 272 -2.33 -18.59 -25.11
C THR A 272 -1.80 -19.95 -25.53
N CYS A 273 -2.49 -21.02 -25.15
CA CYS A 273 -2.23 -22.37 -25.64
C CYS A 273 -3.51 -23.02 -26.14
N THR A 274 -3.39 -23.74 -27.25
CA THR A 274 -4.48 -24.46 -27.92
C THR A 274 -4.22 -25.96 -27.94
N ASP A 275 -5.29 -26.74 -27.97
CA ASP A 275 -5.24 -28.18 -28.23
C ASP A 275 -5.16 -28.43 -29.75
N PRO A 276 -4.01 -28.88 -30.30
CA PRO A 276 -3.84 -29.04 -31.74
C PRO A 276 -4.57 -30.27 -32.30
N ALA A 277 -5.07 -31.16 -31.43
CA ALA A 277 -5.94 -32.28 -31.83
C ALA A 277 -7.42 -31.86 -31.91
N SER A 278 -7.78 -30.68 -31.40
CA SER A 278 -9.12 -30.10 -31.54
C SER A 278 -9.29 -29.49 -32.95
N PRO A 279 -10.35 -29.84 -33.71
CA PRO A 279 -10.57 -29.31 -35.07
C PRO A 279 -10.62 -27.78 -35.14
N GLU A 280 -11.13 -27.14 -34.09
CA GLU A 280 -11.24 -25.67 -33.97
C GLU A 280 -10.02 -25.03 -33.29
N ARG A 281 -8.99 -25.82 -32.94
CA ARG A 281 -7.85 -25.41 -32.08
C ARG A 281 -8.31 -24.70 -30.80
N ARG A 282 -9.26 -25.33 -30.09
CA ARG A 282 -9.80 -24.86 -28.80
C ARG A 282 -8.70 -24.34 -27.86
N GLU A 283 -8.87 -23.13 -27.36
CA GLU A 283 -8.01 -22.57 -26.30
C GLU A 283 -8.18 -23.38 -25.01
N VAL A 284 -7.06 -23.74 -24.38
CA VAL A 284 -7.03 -24.53 -23.14
C VAL A 284 -6.30 -23.82 -22.00
N TYR A 285 -5.56 -22.76 -22.30
CA TYR A 285 -4.82 -21.97 -21.32
C TYR A 285 -4.64 -20.53 -21.80
N LEU A 286 -4.83 -19.58 -20.88
CA LEU A 286 -4.62 -18.15 -21.05
C LEU A 286 -3.99 -17.63 -19.75
N ASP A 287 -2.83 -16.98 -19.83
CA ASP A 287 -2.22 -16.27 -18.69
C ASP A 287 -1.37 -15.07 -19.17
N TYR A 288 -1.03 -14.16 -18.26
CA TYR A 288 -0.28 -12.94 -18.56
C TYR A 288 1.02 -12.86 -17.75
N PHE A 289 2.12 -12.50 -18.40
CA PHE A 289 3.45 -12.47 -17.79
C PHE A 289 4.12 -11.11 -17.98
N GLY A 290 4.87 -10.70 -16.96
CA GLY A 290 5.68 -9.48 -16.97
C GLY A 290 7.16 -9.78 -16.87
N PHE A 291 7.97 -8.94 -17.51
CA PHE A 291 9.42 -8.98 -17.57
C PHE A 291 9.98 -7.56 -17.43
N VAL A 292 11.25 -7.42 -17.07
CA VAL A 292 11.88 -6.10 -16.84
C VAL A 292 12.99 -5.86 -17.86
N PRO A 293 12.65 -5.52 -19.12
CA PRO A 293 13.64 -5.19 -20.14
C PRO A 293 14.40 -3.92 -19.78
N VAL A 294 15.68 -3.84 -20.16
CA VAL A 294 16.60 -2.76 -19.76
C VAL A 294 16.12 -1.39 -20.27
N ARG A 295 15.82 -0.44 -19.35
CA ARG A 295 15.44 0.94 -19.70
C ARG A 295 16.50 1.98 -19.30
N ARG A 296 16.62 3.02 -20.13
CA ARG A 296 17.18 4.32 -19.69
C ARG A 296 16.19 4.95 -18.69
N PRO A 297 16.63 5.61 -17.61
CA PRO A 297 15.72 6.25 -16.67
C PRO A 297 15.11 7.51 -17.32
N ARG A 298 13.80 7.75 -17.17
CA ARG A 298 13.16 8.92 -17.80
C ARG A 298 13.63 10.21 -17.12
N GLY A 299 14.01 11.19 -17.95
CA GLY A 299 14.68 12.42 -17.52
C GLY A 299 16.20 12.42 -17.73
N ALA A 300 16.81 11.28 -18.08
CA ALA A 300 18.22 11.24 -18.46
C ALA A 300 18.47 12.00 -19.78
N SER A 301 19.67 12.56 -19.94
CA SER A 301 20.06 13.29 -21.16
C SER A 301 20.19 12.35 -22.37
N ALA A 302 20.11 12.89 -23.58
CA ALA A 302 20.11 12.07 -24.82
C ALA A 302 21.36 11.19 -24.98
N GLY A 303 22.50 11.63 -24.44
CA GLY A 303 23.76 10.88 -24.42
C GLY A 303 23.95 9.92 -23.24
N ALA A 304 23.08 9.94 -22.23
CA ALA A 304 23.21 9.10 -21.04
C ALA A 304 23.07 7.61 -21.39
N SER A 305 23.97 6.79 -20.83
CA SER A 305 24.05 5.36 -21.13
C SER A 305 22.93 4.58 -20.43
N ALA A 306 22.36 3.58 -21.12
CA ALA A 306 21.50 2.59 -20.45
C ALA A 306 22.25 1.73 -19.41
N ARG A 307 23.59 1.80 -19.42
CA ARG A 307 24.51 1.13 -18.49
C ARG A 307 25.38 2.16 -17.73
N GLU A 308 24.87 3.36 -17.48
CA GLU A 308 25.59 4.37 -16.68
C GLU A 308 25.80 3.84 -15.26
N HIS A 309 27.06 3.58 -14.91
CA HIS A 309 27.43 2.99 -13.62
C HIS A 309 27.18 3.98 -12.49
N VAL A 310 26.45 3.53 -11.47
CA VAL A 310 26.20 4.31 -10.27
C VAL A 310 27.37 4.10 -9.28
N SER A 311 27.79 5.18 -8.61
CA SER A 311 28.79 5.14 -7.52
C SER A 311 28.39 4.18 -6.39
N GLU A 312 29.38 3.60 -5.71
CA GLU A 312 29.19 2.64 -4.61
C GLU A 312 28.48 3.26 -3.39
N ASP A 313 28.58 4.58 -3.19
CA ASP A 313 27.86 5.36 -2.16
C ASP A 313 26.35 5.56 -2.44
N ALA A 314 25.76 4.93 -3.47
CA ALA A 314 24.37 5.17 -3.86
C ALA A 314 23.35 4.29 -3.12
N LEU A 315 22.55 4.93 -2.28
CA LEU A 315 21.42 4.31 -1.57
C LEU A 315 20.17 4.25 -2.46
N SER A 316 19.77 3.04 -2.89
CA SER A 316 18.45 2.79 -3.46
C SER A 316 17.36 2.74 -2.37
N VAL A 317 16.10 2.81 -2.76
CA VAL A 317 14.94 2.84 -1.86
C VAL A 317 13.87 1.86 -2.32
N LEU A 318 13.44 0.97 -1.42
CA LEU A 318 12.37 0.02 -1.65
C LEU A 318 11.29 0.19 -0.58
N VAL A 319 10.05 0.42 -1.01
CA VAL A 319 8.87 0.49 -0.14
C VAL A 319 7.99 -0.71 -0.44
N VAL A 320 7.86 -1.62 0.53
CA VAL A 320 6.93 -2.76 0.46
C VAL A 320 5.74 -2.45 1.36
N GLY A 321 4.55 -2.51 0.79
CA GLY A 321 3.31 -2.08 1.40
C GLY A 321 2.28 -3.20 1.51
N MET A 322 1.47 -3.14 2.55
CA MET A 322 0.32 -4.02 2.74
C MET A 322 -0.87 -3.22 3.26
N ASP A 323 -2.03 -3.32 2.61
CA ASP A 323 -3.25 -2.63 3.05
C ASP A 323 -3.77 -3.18 4.39
N SER A 324 -4.39 -2.34 5.23
CA SER A 324 -5.22 -2.75 6.39
C SER A 324 -4.52 -3.50 7.53
N LEU A 325 -3.18 -3.48 7.60
CA LEU A 325 -2.39 -4.25 8.56
C LEU A 325 -1.97 -3.43 9.79
N SER A 326 -2.73 -3.57 10.89
CA SER A 326 -2.37 -3.00 12.19
C SER A 326 -1.07 -3.61 12.76
N ARG A 327 -0.37 -2.86 13.62
CA ARG A 327 0.80 -3.37 14.35
C ARG A 327 0.52 -4.65 15.14
N LEU A 328 -0.67 -4.77 15.75
CA LEU A 328 -1.02 -5.97 16.54
C LEU A 328 -1.51 -7.12 15.64
N ASN A 329 -2.14 -6.83 14.50
CA ASN A 329 -2.50 -7.88 13.54
C ASN A 329 -1.26 -8.48 12.86
N MET A 330 -0.24 -7.67 12.56
CA MET A 330 1.09 -8.15 12.15
C MET A 330 1.70 -9.14 13.17
N ILE A 331 1.42 -8.98 14.47
CA ILE A 331 1.89 -9.91 15.52
C ILE A 331 1.04 -11.19 15.57
N ARG A 332 -0.27 -11.12 15.31
CA ARG A 332 -1.19 -12.27 15.32
C ARG A 332 -1.16 -13.11 14.04
N LYS A 333 -1.03 -12.45 12.89
CA LYS A 333 -1.39 -12.96 11.55
C LYS A 333 -0.28 -12.90 10.52
N MET A 334 0.88 -12.34 10.87
CA MET A 334 2.07 -12.41 10.01
C MET A 334 3.35 -12.74 10.81
N PRO A 335 3.36 -13.83 11.60
CA PRO A 335 4.50 -14.17 12.45
C PRO A 335 5.79 -14.46 11.68
N LYS A 336 5.75 -15.06 10.48
CA LYS A 336 6.95 -15.38 9.68
C LYS A 336 7.56 -14.10 9.09
N THR A 337 6.75 -13.28 8.41
CA THR A 337 7.13 -11.99 7.85
C THR A 337 7.71 -11.07 8.92
N ARG A 338 7.03 -10.97 10.07
CA ARG A 338 7.52 -10.21 11.22
C ARG A 338 8.85 -10.77 11.75
N ALA A 339 8.98 -12.09 11.90
CA ALA A 339 10.22 -12.70 12.36
C ALA A 339 11.38 -12.48 11.37
N PHE A 340 11.12 -12.50 10.06
CA PHE A 340 12.11 -12.19 9.04
C PHE A 340 12.58 -10.73 9.15
N LEU A 341 11.65 -9.77 9.18
CA LEU A 341 11.95 -8.34 9.36
C LEU A 341 12.75 -8.09 10.65
N GLU A 342 12.27 -8.57 11.81
CA GLU A 342 12.89 -8.29 13.11
C GLU A 342 14.22 -9.04 13.33
N ARG A 343 14.35 -10.29 12.86
CA ARG A 343 15.50 -11.17 13.21
C ARG A 343 16.51 -11.38 12.08
N ARG A 344 16.10 -11.31 10.81
CA ARG A 344 17.00 -11.47 9.65
C ARG A 344 17.48 -10.11 9.14
N LEU A 345 16.58 -9.15 8.97
CA LEU A 345 16.93 -7.80 8.49
C LEU A 345 17.27 -6.79 9.62
N ALA A 346 17.13 -7.20 10.89
CA ALA A 346 17.29 -6.34 12.06
C ALA A 346 16.46 -5.02 11.96
N ALA A 347 15.23 -5.14 11.45
CA ALA A 347 14.42 -4.00 11.08
C ALA A 347 13.94 -3.19 12.28
N SER A 348 14.01 -1.86 12.16
CA SER A 348 13.60 -0.93 13.19
C SER A 348 12.09 -0.73 13.16
N SER A 349 11.35 -1.45 14.00
CA SER A 349 9.91 -1.27 14.18
C SER A 349 9.59 0.12 14.73
N MET A 350 8.72 0.86 14.04
CA MET A 350 8.30 2.23 14.33
C MET A 350 7.00 2.22 15.13
N LEU A 351 7.11 2.04 16.45
CA LEU A 351 5.98 1.72 17.34
C LEU A 351 4.95 2.86 17.47
N GLY A 352 5.36 4.10 17.21
CA GLY A 352 4.52 5.30 17.23
C GLY A 352 4.02 5.77 15.87
N TYR A 353 4.07 4.90 14.86
CA TYR A 353 3.46 5.19 13.57
C TYR A 353 1.93 5.26 13.69
N ASN A 354 1.38 6.41 13.35
CA ASN A 354 -0.05 6.70 13.39
C ASN A 354 -0.51 7.12 11.98
N LYS A 355 -1.67 6.63 11.55
CA LYS A 355 -2.30 7.06 10.28
C LYS A 355 -2.69 8.55 10.33
N VAL A 356 -3.00 9.16 9.18
CA VAL A 356 -3.39 10.58 9.10
C VAL A 356 -4.82 10.81 8.62
N GLU A 357 -5.47 9.82 8.01
CA GLU A 357 -6.88 9.88 7.60
C GLU A 357 -7.47 8.45 7.46
N ASP A 358 -8.64 8.30 6.86
CA ASP A 358 -9.48 7.12 7.00
C ASP A 358 -8.99 5.89 6.21
N ASN A 359 -8.79 6.05 4.89
CA ASN A 359 -8.51 4.97 3.92
C ASN A 359 -7.14 5.10 3.22
N THR A 360 -6.80 4.16 2.35
CA THR A 360 -5.56 4.07 1.55
C THR A 360 -5.19 5.37 0.85
N PHE A 361 -6.13 5.99 0.12
CA PHE A 361 -5.85 7.20 -0.66
C PHE A 361 -5.31 8.39 0.17
N PRO A 362 -6.01 8.88 1.22
CA PRO A 362 -5.54 10.00 2.02
C PRO A 362 -4.37 9.65 2.97
N ASN A 363 -3.95 8.39 3.11
CA ASN A 363 -2.72 8.02 3.81
C ASN A 363 -1.51 7.91 2.85
N LEU A 364 -1.68 7.32 1.66
CA LEU A 364 -0.61 7.19 0.67
C LEU A 364 -0.35 8.45 -0.16
N VAL A 365 -1.35 9.31 -0.41
CA VAL A 365 -1.13 10.62 -1.05
C VAL A 365 -0.11 11.48 -0.28
N PRO A 366 -0.20 11.64 1.06
CA PRO A 366 0.86 12.23 1.88
C PRO A 366 2.23 11.57 1.76
N LEU A 367 2.30 10.24 1.74
CA LEU A 367 3.56 9.51 1.58
C LEU A 367 4.22 9.82 0.23
N LEU A 368 3.41 9.87 -0.83
CA LEU A 368 3.88 9.96 -2.20
C LEU A 368 4.02 11.42 -2.70
N SER A 369 3.44 12.42 -2.04
CA SER A 369 3.51 13.85 -2.46
C SER A 369 3.87 14.85 -1.37
N GLY A 370 3.87 14.46 -0.09
CA GLY A 370 4.01 15.36 1.06
C GLY A 370 2.74 16.18 1.36
N LEU A 371 1.76 16.18 0.46
CA LEU A 371 0.52 16.93 0.54
C LEU A 371 -0.60 16.08 1.15
N SER A 372 -1.43 16.70 1.98
CA SER A 372 -2.76 16.19 2.32
C SER A 372 -3.69 16.24 1.09
N VAL A 373 -4.80 15.48 1.08
CA VAL A 373 -5.74 15.50 -0.05
C VAL A 373 -6.29 16.91 -0.37
N PRO A 374 -6.65 17.78 0.61
CA PRO A 374 -7.02 19.17 0.31
C PRO A 374 -5.89 19.99 -0.35
N GLU A 375 -4.64 19.79 0.07
CA GLU A 375 -3.48 20.44 -0.54
C GLU A 375 -3.20 19.92 -1.95
N LEU A 376 -3.29 18.60 -2.19
CA LEU A 376 -3.19 17.97 -3.51
C LEU A 376 -4.27 18.51 -4.46
N LYS A 377 -5.52 18.60 -3.98
CA LYS A 377 -6.63 19.17 -4.76
C LYS A 377 -6.37 20.60 -5.18
N LYS A 378 -5.85 21.44 -4.27
CA LYS A 378 -5.50 22.83 -4.57
C LYS A 378 -4.29 22.95 -5.50
N ALA A 379 -3.34 22.02 -5.45
CA ALA A 379 -2.08 22.09 -6.19
C ALA A 379 -2.17 21.53 -7.62
N CYS A 380 -2.92 20.45 -7.85
CA CYS A 380 -2.88 19.71 -9.11
C CYS A 380 -4.12 18.87 -9.44
N TRP A 381 -4.93 18.45 -8.45
CA TRP A 381 -6.07 17.54 -8.65
C TRP A 381 -7.41 18.22 -8.33
N THR A 382 -7.75 19.29 -9.05
CA THR A 382 -8.83 20.21 -8.65
C THR A 382 -10.22 19.56 -8.60
N ASN A 383 -10.46 18.51 -9.38
CA ASN A 383 -11.69 17.71 -9.37
C ASN A 383 -11.41 16.26 -9.81
N SER A 384 -12.42 15.38 -9.73
CA SER A 384 -12.29 13.96 -10.10
C SER A 384 -12.11 13.70 -11.61
N THR A 385 -12.26 14.71 -12.48
CA THR A 385 -11.97 14.61 -13.92
C THR A 385 -10.56 15.07 -14.28
N THR A 386 -9.81 15.70 -13.37
CA THR A 386 -8.37 15.95 -13.55
C THR A 386 -7.52 14.69 -13.34
N HIS A 387 -6.44 14.58 -14.10
CA HIS A 387 -5.46 13.49 -14.01
C HIS A 387 -4.30 13.84 -13.06
N PHE A 388 -3.63 12.82 -12.52
CA PHE A 388 -2.58 12.98 -11.51
C PHE A 388 -1.19 13.37 -12.06
N ASP A 389 -1.02 13.50 -13.38
CA ASP A 389 0.26 13.80 -14.06
C ASP A 389 0.95 15.06 -13.56
N ALA A 390 0.19 16.11 -13.23
CA ALA A 390 0.74 17.40 -12.77
C ALA A 390 1.28 17.36 -11.33
N CYS A 391 0.86 16.40 -10.51
CA CYS A 391 1.13 16.40 -9.07
C CYS A 391 2.61 16.14 -8.69
N PRO A 392 3.09 16.64 -7.55
CA PRO A 392 4.50 16.60 -7.15
C PRO A 392 4.89 15.25 -6.51
N TRP A 393 4.76 14.16 -7.27
CA TRP A 393 5.06 12.81 -6.77
C TRP A 393 6.55 12.59 -6.50
N ILE A 394 6.87 11.93 -5.38
CA ILE A 394 8.22 11.73 -4.85
C ILE A 394 9.14 10.99 -5.83
N TRP A 395 8.61 10.07 -6.64
CA TRP A 395 9.38 9.39 -7.67
C TRP A 395 9.92 10.34 -8.74
N LYS A 396 9.28 11.50 -9.00
CA LYS A 396 9.84 12.54 -9.87
C LYS A 396 11.13 13.13 -9.30
N SER A 397 11.20 13.32 -7.98
CA SER A 397 12.42 13.79 -7.30
C SER A 397 13.55 12.78 -7.37
N PHE A 398 13.22 11.48 -7.28
CA PHE A 398 14.17 10.39 -7.50
C PHE A 398 14.62 10.30 -8.97
N ASN A 399 13.71 10.33 -9.96
CA ASN A 399 14.07 10.39 -11.39
C ASN A 399 14.96 11.60 -11.72
N ALA A 400 14.68 12.78 -11.17
CA ALA A 400 15.51 13.98 -11.32
C ALA A 400 16.93 13.86 -10.71
N LYS A 401 17.18 12.84 -9.87
CA LYS A 401 18.50 12.47 -9.34
C LYS A 401 19.09 11.23 -10.02
N GLY A 402 18.51 10.78 -11.14
CA GLY A 402 18.99 9.65 -11.96
C GLY A 402 18.62 8.26 -11.43
N TYR A 403 17.59 8.15 -10.58
CA TYR A 403 17.05 6.85 -10.16
C TYR A 403 16.04 6.31 -11.18
N VAL A 404 15.93 4.99 -11.27
CA VAL A 404 14.81 4.28 -11.91
C VAL A 404 13.63 4.21 -10.94
N SER A 405 12.43 4.54 -11.39
CA SER A 405 11.21 4.41 -10.59
C SER A 405 10.34 3.20 -10.95
N MET A 406 9.75 2.58 -9.93
CA MET A 406 8.61 1.67 -10.09
C MET A 406 7.51 1.97 -9.06
N PHE A 407 6.26 2.02 -9.51
CA PHE A 407 5.08 1.98 -8.66
C PHE A 407 4.25 0.78 -9.13
N ALA A 408 3.92 -0.12 -8.20
CA ALA A 408 3.23 -1.37 -8.48
C ALA A 408 2.18 -1.64 -7.39
N GLU A 409 0.95 -1.92 -7.79
CA GLU A 409 -0.21 -2.19 -6.93
C GLU A 409 -0.98 -3.39 -7.49
N ASP A 410 -1.37 -4.35 -6.64
CA ASP A 410 -2.32 -5.39 -7.01
C ASP A 410 -3.77 -4.90 -6.89
N THR A 411 -4.76 -5.79 -7.11
CA THR A 411 -6.20 -5.47 -7.08
C THR A 411 -6.55 -4.22 -7.89
N ALA A 412 -6.07 -4.19 -9.14
CA ALA A 412 -5.92 -2.99 -9.96
C ALA A 412 -7.22 -2.22 -10.22
N TRP A 413 -8.39 -2.86 -10.17
CA TRP A 413 -9.70 -2.18 -10.28
C TRP A 413 -9.92 -1.11 -9.19
N MET A 414 -9.39 -1.33 -7.98
CA MET A 414 -9.47 -0.41 -6.84
C MET A 414 -8.13 0.28 -6.53
N GLY A 415 -7.16 0.19 -7.45
CA GLY A 415 -5.84 0.79 -7.31
C GLY A 415 -5.86 2.29 -6.98
N LEU A 416 -4.85 2.74 -6.24
CA LEU A 416 -4.74 4.02 -5.51
C LEU A 416 -5.12 5.24 -6.36
N PHE A 417 -4.72 5.27 -7.62
CA PHE A 417 -4.93 6.41 -8.51
C PHE A 417 -6.07 6.22 -9.52
N HIS A 418 -6.77 5.08 -9.47
CA HIS A 418 -7.75 4.68 -10.49
C HIS A 418 -9.15 4.44 -9.90
N TYR A 419 -9.25 4.13 -8.60
CA TYR A 419 -10.54 4.10 -7.91
C TYR A 419 -11.20 5.49 -7.93
N LEU A 420 -12.39 5.58 -8.55
CA LEU A 420 -13.24 6.78 -8.64
C LEU A 420 -12.51 8.05 -9.16
N SER A 421 -11.49 7.89 -10.01
CA SER A 421 -10.64 8.96 -10.53
C SER A 421 -10.00 8.58 -11.87
N ARG A 422 -9.62 9.56 -12.71
CA ARG A 422 -9.13 9.29 -14.08
C ARG A 422 -7.66 8.83 -14.20
N GLY A 423 -6.97 8.48 -13.11
CA GLY A 423 -5.57 8.03 -13.19
C GLY A 423 -4.60 9.06 -13.79
N PHE A 424 -3.60 8.53 -14.49
CA PHE A 424 -2.57 9.29 -15.20
C PHE A 424 -2.75 9.19 -16.71
N VAL A 425 -2.52 10.27 -17.46
CA VAL A 425 -2.43 10.26 -18.93
C VAL A 425 -1.18 9.51 -19.40
N ASN A 426 -0.05 9.81 -18.77
CA ASN A 426 1.23 9.15 -19.04
C ASN A 426 1.45 7.98 -18.07
N GLN A 427 2.53 7.21 -18.26
CA GLN A 427 2.96 6.23 -17.27
C GLN A 427 3.60 6.97 -16.08
N PRO A 428 3.21 6.71 -14.81
CA PRO A 428 3.73 7.46 -13.67
C PRO A 428 5.23 7.20 -13.45
N THR A 429 5.65 5.94 -13.47
CA THR A 429 7.00 5.44 -13.15
C THR A 429 7.70 4.77 -14.34
N ASP A 430 9.02 4.55 -14.29
CA ASP A 430 9.79 3.96 -15.40
C ASP A 430 9.38 2.50 -15.70
N TYR A 431 8.89 1.80 -14.69
CA TYR A 431 8.16 0.53 -14.78
C TYR A 431 6.83 0.66 -14.04
N ASP A 432 5.77 0.09 -14.60
CA ASP A 432 4.39 0.18 -14.09
C ASP A 432 3.65 -1.09 -14.51
N PRO A 433 3.50 -2.10 -13.64
CA PRO A 433 2.84 -3.37 -13.97
C PRO A 433 1.32 -3.28 -14.02
N ARG A 434 0.71 -2.09 -13.90
CA ARG A 434 -0.74 -1.95 -14.02
C ARG A 434 -1.34 -2.61 -15.27
N PRO A 435 -0.73 -2.56 -16.48
CA PRO A 435 -1.29 -3.22 -17.66
C PRO A 435 -1.42 -4.74 -17.49
N LEU A 436 -0.40 -5.38 -16.89
CA LEU A 436 -0.40 -6.80 -16.53
C LEU A 436 -1.46 -7.12 -15.48
N LEU A 437 -1.45 -6.39 -14.37
CA LEU A 437 -2.30 -6.71 -13.21
C LEU A 437 -3.78 -6.43 -13.50
N TYR A 438 -4.09 -5.35 -14.23
CA TYR A 438 -5.45 -5.04 -14.67
C TYR A 438 -6.01 -6.04 -15.69
N ILE A 439 -5.23 -6.44 -16.72
CA ILE A 439 -5.76 -7.36 -17.73
C ILE A 439 -5.86 -8.79 -17.21
N GLY A 440 -4.92 -9.20 -16.34
CA GLY A 440 -4.98 -10.47 -15.62
C GLY A 440 -6.19 -10.54 -14.70
N GLU A 441 -6.45 -9.49 -13.93
CA GLU A 441 -7.67 -9.37 -13.11
C GLU A 441 -8.93 -9.40 -13.99
N LYS A 442 -9.00 -8.59 -15.05
CA LYS A 442 -10.19 -8.50 -15.91
C LYS A 442 -10.58 -9.83 -16.58
N HIS A 443 -9.62 -10.66 -16.95
CA HIS A 443 -9.87 -11.88 -17.73
C HIS A 443 -9.71 -13.19 -16.94
N LEU A 444 -8.96 -13.19 -15.84
CA LEU A 444 -8.55 -14.41 -15.12
C LEU A 444 -8.77 -14.33 -13.59
N ALA A 445 -9.42 -13.28 -13.08
CA ALA A 445 -9.80 -13.21 -11.67
C ALA A 445 -10.72 -14.39 -11.29
N ARG A 446 -10.37 -15.06 -10.20
CA ARG A 446 -11.21 -16.07 -9.56
C ARG A 446 -10.90 -16.19 -8.07
N GLY A 447 -11.83 -16.76 -7.32
CA GLY A 447 -11.73 -16.91 -5.87
C GLY A 447 -11.91 -15.55 -5.17
N GLY A 448 -12.98 -15.42 -4.40
CA GLY A 448 -13.29 -14.17 -3.70
C GLY A 448 -14.65 -14.25 -3.03
N GLY A 449 -14.84 -13.42 -2.01
CA GLY A 449 -16.12 -13.21 -1.34
C GLY A 449 -16.31 -11.78 -0.81
N ASN A 450 -15.36 -10.90 -1.09
CA ASN A 450 -15.30 -9.52 -0.59
C ASN A 450 -14.94 -8.55 -1.75
N ASN A 451 -14.24 -7.45 -1.48
CA ASN A 451 -13.90 -6.45 -2.50
C ASN A 451 -12.71 -6.87 -3.38
N ALA A 452 -11.73 -7.58 -2.81
CA ALA A 452 -10.58 -8.08 -3.56
C ALA A 452 -10.77 -9.51 -4.10
N GLN A 453 -10.12 -9.81 -5.23
CA GLN A 453 -10.04 -11.14 -5.83
C GLN A 453 -8.72 -11.81 -5.41
N TYR A 454 -8.76 -13.11 -5.14
CA TYR A 454 -7.62 -13.81 -4.54
C TYR A 454 -6.64 -14.37 -5.58
N CYS A 455 -7.15 -14.86 -6.72
CA CYS A 455 -6.34 -15.46 -7.79
C CYS A 455 -6.39 -14.65 -9.08
N ILE A 456 -5.28 -14.66 -9.82
CA ILE A 456 -5.23 -14.38 -11.26
C ILE A 456 -4.72 -15.65 -11.95
N GLY A 457 -5.56 -16.27 -12.77
CA GLY A 457 -5.21 -17.51 -13.46
C GLY A 457 -4.92 -18.64 -12.46
N GLN A 458 -3.72 -19.21 -12.51
CA GLN A 458 -3.26 -20.29 -11.63
C GLN A 458 -2.32 -19.81 -10.51
N ARG A 459 -2.37 -18.52 -10.16
CA ARG A 459 -1.48 -17.83 -9.19
C ARG A 459 -2.32 -16.93 -8.26
N HIS A 460 -1.83 -16.62 -7.06
CA HIS A 460 -2.45 -15.56 -6.26
C HIS A 460 -2.21 -14.19 -6.91
N GLN A 461 -3.18 -13.28 -6.77
CA GLN A 461 -3.07 -11.93 -7.33
C GLN A 461 -1.81 -11.19 -6.80
N ILE A 462 -1.47 -11.36 -5.51
CA ILE A 462 -0.25 -10.82 -4.91
C ILE A 462 1.04 -11.51 -5.39
N GLU A 463 1.01 -12.79 -5.77
CA GLU A 463 2.19 -13.49 -6.32
C GLU A 463 2.56 -12.93 -7.72
N VAL A 464 1.59 -12.46 -8.51
CA VAL A 464 1.86 -11.79 -9.79
C VAL A 464 2.56 -10.44 -9.57
N LEU A 465 2.19 -9.71 -8.51
CA LEU A 465 2.85 -8.47 -8.10
C LEU A 465 4.30 -8.74 -7.63
N PHE A 466 4.49 -9.77 -6.79
CA PHE A 466 5.81 -10.13 -6.24
C PHE A 466 6.76 -10.68 -7.30
N ASP A 467 6.29 -11.51 -8.24
CA ASP A 467 7.08 -11.98 -9.40
C ASP A 467 7.66 -10.80 -10.19
N TYR A 468 6.82 -9.82 -10.56
CA TYR A 468 7.28 -8.62 -11.27
C TYR A 468 8.23 -7.77 -10.41
N GLY A 469 7.94 -7.60 -9.12
CA GLY A 469 8.77 -6.84 -8.19
C GLY A 469 10.15 -7.46 -7.97
N LEU A 470 10.23 -8.79 -7.92
CA LEU A 470 11.48 -9.54 -7.76
C LEU A 470 12.33 -9.48 -9.04
N LYS A 471 11.71 -9.61 -10.22
CA LYS A 471 12.36 -9.37 -11.52
C LYS A 471 12.91 -7.95 -11.62
N PHE A 472 12.17 -6.95 -11.14
CA PHE A 472 12.65 -5.56 -11.08
C PHE A 472 13.89 -5.44 -10.19
N VAL A 473 13.83 -5.96 -8.97
CA VAL A 473 14.96 -5.97 -8.02
C VAL A 473 16.20 -6.67 -8.61
N ARG A 474 16.05 -7.87 -9.18
CA ARG A 474 17.15 -8.61 -9.84
C ARG A 474 17.74 -7.83 -11.01
N GLY A 475 16.87 -7.22 -11.83
CA GLY A 475 17.28 -6.37 -12.95
C GLY A 475 18.09 -5.15 -12.50
N MET A 476 17.64 -4.44 -11.46
CA MET A 476 18.35 -3.28 -10.91
C MET A 476 19.69 -3.67 -10.25
N ALA A 477 19.73 -4.78 -9.52
CA ALA A 477 20.97 -5.31 -8.93
C ALA A 477 21.99 -5.69 -10.01
N THR A 478 21.58 -6.46 -11.02
CA THR A 478 22.42 -6.90 -12.15
C THR A 478 22.96 -5.72 -12.96
N GLN A 479 22.14 -4.68 -13.18
CA GLN A 479 22.53 -3.47 -13.90
C GLN A 479 23.34 -2.49 -13.04
N ARG A 480 23.48 -2.73 -11.73
CA ARG A 480 24.03 -1.78 -10.72
C ARG A 480 23.33 -0.42 -10.75
N ARG A 481 21.99 -0.43 -10.79
CA ARG A 481 21.13 0.77 -10.90
C ARG A 481 20.29 0.98 -9.64
N LYS A 482 20.70 1.92 -8.77
CA LYS A 482 19.98 3.21 -8.76
C LYS A 482 18.45 3.20 -8.81
N PHE A 483 17.69 2.79 -7.78
CA PHE A 483 16.22 2.77 -7.88
C PHE A 483 15.41 3.34 -6.69
N PHE A 484 14.18 3.76 -6.97
CA PHE A 484 13.10 4.04 -6.03
C PHE A 484 11.88 3.20 -6.40
N SER A 485 11.40 2.35 -5.50
CA SER A 485 10.31 1.42 -5.77
C SER A 485 9.22 1.46 -4.68
N VAL A 486 7.97 1.38 -5.10
CA VAL A 486 6.80 1.11 -4.26
C VAL A 486 6.09 -0.13 -4.80
N ILE A 487 5.86 -1.12 -3.93
CA ILE A 487 5.17 -2.38 -4.21
C ILE A 487 4.09 -2.55 -3.15
N TRP A 488 2.81 -2.52 -3.53
CA TRP A 488 1.68 -2.47 -2.59
C TRP A 488 0.73 -3.66 -2.78
N GLY A 489 0.59 -4.50 -1.76
CA GLY A 489 -0.29 -5.67 -1.75
C GLY A 489 -1.59 -5.45 -0.95
N THR A 490 -2.70 -5.93 -1.50
CA THR A 490 -4.08 -5.59 -1.09
C THR A 490 -4.96 -6.85 -1.01
N SER A 491 -4.78 -7.76 -1.97
CA SER A 491 -5.70 -8.88 -2.25
C SER A 491 -5.94 -9.84 -1.08
N LEU A 492 -4.96 -9.98 -0.18
CA LEU A 492 -5.01 -10.88 0.98
C LEU A 492 -5.07 -10.15 2.33
N SER A 493 -5.53 -8.89 2.38
CA SER A 493 -5.57 -8.12 3.65
C SER A 493 -6.66 -7.07 3.82
N HIS A 494 -7.19 -6.47 2.75
CA HIS A 494 -8.08 -5.31 2.84
C HIS A 494 -9.38 -5.56 3.63
N ASP A 495 -9.98 -6.75 3.51
CA ASP A 495 -11.38 -6.97 3.91
C ASP A 495 -11.58 -7.68 5.26
N LEU A 496 -10.65 -8.54 5.69
CA LEU A 496 -10.86 -9.46 6.81
C LEU A 496 -9.68 -9.54 7.80
N LEU A 497 -9.99 -9.57 9.10
CA LEU A 497 -9.01 -9.58 10.19
C LEU A 497 -7.99 -10.72 10.10
N ASN A 498 -8.42 -11.92 9.71
CA ASN A 498 -7.59 -13.13 9.74
C ASN A 498 -6.91 -13.44 8.39
N GLN A 499 -7.41 -12.90 7.28
CA GLN A 499 -6.91 -13.17 5.92
C GLN A 499 -5.39 -12.98 5.71
N PRO A 500 -4.69 -12.05 6.42
CA PRO A 500 -3.24 -11.95 6.34
C PRO A 500 -2.44 -13.22 6.72
N ASP A 501 -3.05 -14.22 7.38
CA ASP A 501 -2.45 -15.55 7.60
C ASP A 501 -1.91 -16.17 6.31
N GLU A 502 -2.71 -16.09 5.24
CA GLU A 502 -2.40 -16.67 3.93
C GLU A 502 -1.24 -15.93 3.26
N ALA A 503 -1.20 -14.60 3.45
CA ALA A 503 -0.17 -13.73 2.90
C ALA A 503 1.19 -13.89 3.60
N ASP A 504 1.23 -14.35 4.85
CA ASP A 504 2.45 -14.37 5.67
C ASP A 504 3.60 -15.18 5.05
N ALA A 505 3.29 -16.35 4.47
CA ALA A 505 4.29 -17.16 3.80
C ALA A 505 4.74 -16.57 2.45
N MET A 506 3.90 -15.74 1.81
CA MET A 506 4.21 -15.10 0.53
C MET A 506 5.11 -13.88 0.74
N TYR A 507 4.79 -13.03 1.73
CA TYR A 507 5.60 -11.87 2.09
C TYR A 507 6.96 -12.28 2.69
N GLU A 508 7.01 -13.31 3.54
CA GLU A 508 8.27 -13.83 4.08
C GLU A 508 9.21 -14.31 2.96
N ARG A 509 8.71 -15.14 2.04
CA ARG A 509 9.48 -15.60 0.87
C ARG A 509 9.92 -14.44 -0.02
N PHE A 510 9.03 -13.50 -0.34
CA PHE A 510 9.37 -12.35 -1.17
C PHE A 510 10.47 -11.47 -0.57
N LEU A 511 10.45 -11.26 0.75
CA LEU A 511 11.52 -10.55 1.47
C LEU A 511 12.82 -11.35 1.55
N ALA A 512 12.75 -12.69 1.62
CA ALA A 512 13.91 -13.57 1.53
C ALA A 512 14.54 -13.55 0.13
N ASP A 513 13.75 -13.73 -0.93
CA ASP A 513 14.17 -13.64 -2.32
C ASP A 513 14.85 -12.29 -2.62
N ILE A 514 14.28 -11.17 -2.14
CA ILE A 514 14.88 -9.83 -2.24
C ILE A 514 16.21 -9.76 -1.48
N HIS A 515 16.28 -10.26 -0.25
CA HIS A 515 17.50 -10.28 0.54
C HIS A 515 18.62 -11.08 -0.16
N ASP A 516 18.30 -12.25 -0.70
CA ASP A 516 19.26 -13.18 -1.29
C ASP A 516 19.78 -12.72 -2.66
N THR A 517 19.14 -11.73 -3.31
CA THR A 517 19.77 -10.98 -4.43
C THR A 517 20.97 -10.14 -4.01
N GLY A 518 21.16 -9.90 -2.71
CA GLY A 518 22.15 -8.97 -2.16
C GLY A 518 21.81 -7.48 -2.31
N VAL A 519 20.67 -7.11 -2.94
CA VAL A 519 20.31 -5.70 -3.21
C VAL A 519 20.17 -4.85 -1.95
N LEU A 520 19.82 -5.48 -0.81
CA LEU A 520 19.65 -4.79 0.47
C LEU A 520 20.97 -4.25 1.04
N ASN A 521 22.13 -4.67 0.52
CA ASN A 521 23.42 -4.07 0.83
C ASN A 521 23.59 -2.64 0.31
N SER A 522 22.74 -2.19 -0.63
CA SER A 522 22.68 -0.83 -1.15
C SER A 522 21.28 -0.21 -1.14
N THR A 523 20.30 -0.83 -0.47
CA THR A 523 18.89 -0.41 -0.49
C THR A 523 18.32 -0.17 0.91
N ALA A 524 17.80 1.03 1.17
CA ALA A 524 16.93 1.27 2.32
C ALA A 524 15.54 0.65 2.04
N LEU A 525 15.16 -0.34 2.84
CA LEU A 525 13.85 -0.99 2.77
C LEU A 525 12.92 -0.41 3.85
N VAL A 526 11.71 -0.04 3.46
CA VAL A 526 10.62 0.32 4.35
C VAL A 526 9.48 -0.66 4.12
N PHE A 527 9.13 -1.46 5.13
CA PHE A 527 7.90 -2.25 5.12
C PHE A 527 6.84 -1.51 5.93
N LEU A 528 5.66 -1.25 5.37
CA LEU A 528 4.60 -0.54 6.10
C LEU A 528 3.18 -0.91 5.68
N SER A 529 2.23 -0.46 6.49
CA SER A 529 0.82 -0.36 6.12
C SER A 529 0.36 1.11 6.15
N ASP A 530 -0.83 1.37 5.64
CA ASP A 530 -1.49 2.66 5.54
C ASP A 530 -2.46 2.93 6.70
N HIS A 531 -3.18 1.89 7.14
CA HIS A 531 -4.06 1.84 8.29
C HIS A 531 -4.25 0.40 8.78
N GLY A 532 -4.81 0.20 9.97
CA GLY A 532 -5.40 -1.10 10.32
C GLY A 532 -6.78 -1.30 9.66
N LEU A 533 -7.30 -2.53 9.74
CA LEU A 533 -8.57 -2.96 9.13
C LEU A 533 -9.71 -1.93 9.27
N ARG A 534 -10.39 -1.65 8.15
CA ARG A 534 -11.43 -0.61 8.03
C ARG A 534 -12.85 -1.04 8.46
N PHE A 535 -13.12 -2.34 8.53
CA PHE A 535 -14.47 -2.89 8.72
C PHE A 535 -14.47 -4.10 9.65
N GLY A 536 -15.65 -4.70 9.86
CA GLY A 536 -15.81 -5.93 10.63
C GLY A 536 -15.94 -5.73 12.15
N ASN A 537 -16.18 -6.84 12.87
CA ASN A 537 -16.52 -6.80 14.29
C ASN A 537 -15.41 -6.26 15.20
N VAL A 538 -14.14 -6.31 14.78
CA VAL A 538 -13.01 -5.84 15.61
C VAL A 538 -13.15 -4.34 15.95
N LEU A 539 -13.71 -3.52 15.08
CA LEU A 539 -13.95 -2.08 15.32
C LEU A 539 -15.08 -1.78 16.32
N LYS A 540 -15.82 -2.82 16.76
CA LYS A 540 -16.74 -2.74 17.91
C LYS A 540 -16.00 -2.79 19.25
N THR A 541 -14.72 -3.20 19.26
CA THR A 541 -13.84 -3.17 20.44
C THR A 541 -13.11 -1.83 20.57
N TYR A 542 -12.57 -1.50 21.75
CA TYR A 542 -11.69 -0.33 21.91
C TYR A 542 -10.31 -0.60 21.30
N GLN A 543 -9.78 -1.81 21.51
CA GLN A 543 -8.48 -2.19 20.94
C GLN A 543 -8.48 -2.11 19.41
N GLY A 544 -9.52 -2.61 18.75
CA GLY A 544 -9.65 -2.56 17.29
C GLY A 544 -9.66 -1.14 16.72
N HIS A 545 -10.23 -0.17 17.45
CA HIS A 545 -10.18 1.24 17.05
C HIS A 545 -8.75 1.82 17.16
N LEU A 546 -8.01 1.52 18.24
CA LEU A 546 -6.59 1.88 18.33
C LEU A 546 -5.75 1.18 17.24
N GLU A 547 -6.02 -0.09 16.98
CA GLU A 547 -5.35 -0.87 15.92
C GLU A 547 -5.61 -0.29 14.52
N ASN A 548 -6.82 0.19 14.24
CA ASN A 548 -7.12 0.90 12.98
C ASN A 548 -6.24 2.15 12.79
N MET A 549 -5.95 2.89 13.88
CA MET A 549 -5.13 4.10 13.86
C MET A 549 -3.60 3.83 13.91
N LEU A 550 -3.19 2.61 14.27
CA LEU A 550 -1.79 2.19 14.47
C LEU A 550 -1.38 1.09 13.47
N PRO A 551 -1.23 1.43 12.17
CA PRO A 551 -0.64 0.55 11.17
C PRO A 551 0.79 0.12 11.52
N THR A 552 1.27 -0.94 10.87
CA THR A 552 2.65 -1.41 11.04
C THR A 552 3.65 -0.59 10.22
N MET A 553 4.87 -0.38 10.72
CA MET A 553 6.01 0.16 9.94
C MET A 553 7.34 -0.36 10.50
N TYR A 554 8.24 -0.75 9.59
CA TYR A 554 9.60 -1.18 9.85
C TYR A 554 10.56 -0.49 8.87
N VAL A 555 11.73 -0.05 9.35
CA VAL A 555 12.79 0.53 8.52
C VAL A 555 14.07 -0.29 8.63
N VAL A 556 14.62 -0.69 7.49
CA VAL A 556 15.93 -1.35 7.33
C VAL A 556 16.85 -0.38 6.61
N LEU A 557 18.07 -0.18 7.14
CA LEU A 557 19.12 0.61 6.51
C LEU A 557 20.32 -0.28 6.20
N PRO A 558 20.97 -0.13 5.03
CA PRO A 558 22.17 -0.87 4.68
C PRO A 558 23.32 -0.69 5.67
N ASP A 559 24.21 -1.66 5.68
CA ASP A 559 25.24 -1.79 6.71
C ASP A 559 26.27 -0.65 6.69
N TRP A 560 26.58 -0.12 5.51
CA TRP A 560 27.43 1.07 5.35
C TRP A 560 26.71 2.35 5.79
N VAL A 561 25.41 2.50 5.51
CA VAL A 561 24.58 3.62 6.02
C VAL A 561 24.59 3.61 7.56
N ARG A 562 24.47 2.42 8.17
CA ARG A 562 24.54 2.23 9.62
C ARG A 562 25.90 2.61 10.22
N ARG A 563 27.01 2.32 9.50
CA ARG A 563 28.38 2.68 9.93
C ARG A 563 28.71 4.16 9.74
N ARG A 564 28.25 4.79 8.65
CA ARG A 564 28.57 6.18 8.30
C ARG A 564 27.74 7.20 9.09
N TYR A 565 26.41 7.13 8.96
CA TYR A 565 25.50 8.18 9.43
C TYR A 565 25.03 7.92 10.87
N LYS A 566 25.98 7.92 11.81
CA LYS A 566 25.78 7.42 13.18
C LYS A 566 24.71 8.21 13.94
N GLN A 567 24.67 9.54 13.82
CA GLN A 567 23.66 10.37 14.48
C GLN A 567 22.28 10.24 13.82
N ALA A 568 22.21 10.04 12.49
CA ALA A 568 20.97 9.74 11.76
C ALA A 568 20.33 8.43 12.25
N VAL A 569 21.14 7.37 12.38
CA VAL A 569 20.72 6.04 12.85
C VAL A 569 20.30 6.07 14.32
N LYS A 570 21.03 6.82 15.16
CA LYS A 570 20.71 7.06 16.56
C LYS A 570 19.36 7.78 16.73
N HIS A 571 19.07 8.81 15.93
CA HIS A 571 17.75 9.42 15.89
C HIS A 571 16.67 8.44 15.43
N LEU A 572 16.93 7.63 14.39
CA LEU A 572 16.00 6.60 13.93
C LEU A 572 15.61 5.64 15.06
N GLN A 573 16.58 5.16 15.87
CA GLN A 573 16.28 4.32 17.03
C GLN A 573 15.47 5.05 18.11
N CYS A 574 15.82 6.30 18.45
CA CYS A 574 15.05 7.13 19.38
C CYS A 574 13.61 7.38 18.91
N ASN A 575 13.41 7.58 17.60
CA ASN A 575 12.13 7.91 17.00
C ASN A 575 11.16 6.73 16.94
N ARG A 576 11.62 5.48 17.14
CA ARG A 576 10.75 4.30 17.32
C ARG A 576 9.74 4.49 18.46
N HIS A 577 10.07 5.31 19.46
CA HIS A 577 9.25 5.67 20.62
C HIS A 577 8.77 7.14 20.55
N ARG A 578 8.44 7.62 19.34
CA ARG A 578 7.88 8.96 19.07
C ARG A 578 6.70 8.86 18.13
N LEU A 579 5.78 9.81 18.25
CA LEU A 579 4.68 9.97 17.30
C LEU A 579 5.24 10.32 15.92
N LEU A 580 4.92 9.52 14.92
CA LEU A 580 5.35 9.71 13.53
C LEU A 580 4.26 9.28 12.53
N THR A 581 4.38 9.78 11.29
CA THR A 581 3.35 9.74 10.25
C THR A 581 3.95 9.51 8.86
N VAL A 582 3.09 9.26 7.88
CA VAL A 582 3.43 9.26 6.45
C VAL A 582 4.11 10.55 5.97
N TYR A 583 3.85 11.72 6.58
CA TYR A 583 4.56 12.97 6.25
C TYR A 583 6.03 12.94 6.68
N ASP A 584 6.33 12.28 7.81
CA ASP A 584 7.69 12.12 8.34
C ASP A 584 8.49 11.15 7.49
N LEU A 585 7.85 10.06 7.07
CA LEU A 585 8.44 9.13 6.10
C LEU A 585 8.67 9.83 4.76
N HIS A 586 7.69 10.54 4.17
CA HIS A 586 7.88 11.30 2.93
C HIS A 586 9.10 12.23 2.99
N ARG A 587 9.25 12.98 4.08
CA ARG A 587 10.42 13.85 4.30
C ARG A 587 11.74 13.06 4.39
N THR A 588 11.71 11.87 4.97
CA THR A 588 12.87 10.96 5.04
C THR A 588 13.25 10.42 3.67
N LEU A 589 12.27 10.04 2.84
CA LEU A 589 12.48 9.68 1.44
C LEU A 589 13.09 10.85 0.65
N GLY A 590 12.64 12.08 0.93
CA GLY A 590 13.27 13.31 0.41
C GLY A 590 14.74 13.44 0.80
N HIS A 591 15.09 13.21 2.07
CA HIS A 591 16.50 13.20 2.52
C HIS A 591 17.32 12.10 1.81
N MET A 592 16.75 10.93 1.51
CA MET A 592 17.43 9.86 0.76
C MET A 592 17.77 10.24 -0.70
N THR A 593 17.19 11.31 -1.26
CA THR A 593 17.59 11.83 -2.59
C THR A 593 18.94 12.58 -2.57
N ASP A 594 19.47 12.89 -1.38
CA ASP A 594 20.72 13.60 -1.16
C ASP A 594 21.34 13.21 0.20
N LEU A 595 22.24 12.23 0.19
CA LEU A 595 22.78 11.64 1.41
C LEU A 595 23.68 12.59 2.21
N SER A 596 24.08 13.75 1.65
CA SER A 596 24.74 14.80 2.44
C SER A 596 23.83 15.32 3.57
N THR A 597 22.51 15.22 3.41
CA THR A 597 21.52 15.57 4.45
C THR A 597 21.52 14.61 5.64
N LEU A 598 22.14 13.44 5.52
CA LEU A 598 22.27 12.44 6.59
C LEU A 598 23.58 12.57 7.39
N GLU A 599 24.54 13.37 6.93
CA GLU A 599 25.79 13.61 7.65
C GLU A 599 25.53 14.22 9.04
N ASP A 600 26.29 13.79 10.04
CA ASP A 600 25.97 14.02 11.46
C ASP A 600 25.82 15.52 11.80
N GLU A 601 26.63 16.41 11.20
CA GLU A 601 26.49 17.88 11.34
C GLU A 601 25.13 18.39 10.83
N ARG A 602 24.72 17.97 9.63
CA ARG A 602 23.45 18.37 8.99
C ARG A 602 22.26 17.85 9.79
N VAL A 603 22.35 16.62 10.27
CA VAL A 603 21.33 15.98 11.12
C VAL A 603 21.20 16.66 12.48
N LEU A 604 22.31 17.07 13.10
CA LEU A 604 22.30 17.85 14.33
C LEU A 604 21.69 19.23 14.08
N ALA A 605 22.12 19.97 13.06
CA ALA A 605 21.57 21.29 12.70
C ALA A 605 20.07 21.24 12.38
N ASP A 606 19.59 20.18 11.71
CA ASP A 606 18.17 19.95 11.44
C ASP A 606 17.37 19.71 12.73
N SER A 607 17.90 18.84 13.60
CA SER A 607 17.33 18.52 14.91
C SER A 607 17.27 19.75 15.81
N ASP A 608 18.28 20.63 15.72
CA ASP A 608 18.37 21.86 16.49
C ASP A 608 17.39 22.94 15.99
N ARG A 609 17.14 22.99 14.67
CA ARG A 609 16.06 23.82 14.10
C ARG A 609 14.69 23.33 14.55
N VAL A 610 14.45 22.01 14.56
CA VAL A 610 13.22 21.41 15.08
C VAL A 610 13.06 21.70 16.56
N ARG A 611 14.11 21.51 17.38
CA ARG A 611 14.12 21.84 18.81
C ARG A 611 13.72 23.30 19.05
N ARG A 612 14.35 24.25 18.35
CA ARG A 612 14.00 25.68 18.44
C ARG A 612 12.53 25.95 18.10
N ALA A 613 12.00 25.35 17.03
CA ALA A 613 10.60 25.53 16.62
C ALA A 613 9.58 24.96 17.64
N PHE A 614 9.97 23.96 18.44
CA PHE A 614 9.12 23.43 19.51
C PHE A 614 9.25 24.21 20.83
N SER A 615 10.44 24.75 21.14
CA SER A 615 10.71 25.57 22.33
C SER A 615 10.28 27.04 22.23
N SER A 616 10.22 27.61 21.02
CA SER A 616 9.94 29.04 20.84
C SER A 616 8.49 29.41 21.14
N LYS A 617 8.27 30.35 22.07
CA LYS A 617 7.00 31.09 22.19
C LYS A 617 6.92 32.10 21.03
N GLY A 618 6.42 31.65 19.88
CA GLY A 618 6.36 32.44 18.65
C GLY A 618 5.50 33.70 18.79
N PRO A 619 5.88 34.83 18.16
CA PRO A 619 5.07 36.05 18.17
C PRO A 619 3.65 35.80 17.68
N GLN A 620 2.67 36.48 18.29
CA GLN A 620 1.25 36.45 17.90
C GLN A 620 0.61 35.04 17.84
N GLY A 621 1.08 34.10 18.66
CA GLY A 621 0.40 32.81 18.93
C GLY A 621 0.42 31.76 17.80
N LYS A 622 0.75 32.13 16.56
CA LYS A 622 0.79 31.22 15.40
C LYS A 622 2.07 30.36 15.42
N ARG A 623 2.04 29.29 16.22
CA ARG A 623 3.11 28.27 16.35
C ARG A 623 3.44 27.59 15.00
N ARG A 624 4.42 28.11 14.25
CA ARG A 624 4.93 27.50 13.00
C ARG A 624 5.85 26.30 13.25
N ARG A 625 5.32 25.23 13.84
CA ARG A 625 6.02 23.95 13.96
C ARG A 625 5.97 23.16 12.64
N PRO A 626 7.00 22.37 12.32
CA PRO A 626 7.02 21.54 11.10
C PRO A 626 6.06 20.36 11.22
N ARG A 627 5.10 20.21 10.29
CA ARG A 627 4.25 19.01 10.16
C ARG A 627 5.10 17.74 9.99
N ALA A 628 6.13 17.83 9.15
CA ALA A 628 7.03 16.72 8.81
C ALA A 628 8.42 16.88 9.44
N ILE A 629 8.84 15.87 10.21
CA ILE A 629 10.17 15.73 10.81
C ILE A 629 10.73 14.40 10.32
N GLY A 630 11.88 14.41 9.63
CA GLY A 630 12.47 13.18 9.09
C GLY A 630 12.78 12.17 10.20
N LEU A 631 12.65 10.88 9.92
CA LEU A 631 12.90 9.79 10.87
C LEU A 631 14.37 9.74 11.33
N THR A 632 15.28 10.40 10.61
CA THR A 632 16.69 10.61 10.97
C THR A 632 16.97 11.93 11.70
N THR A 633 15.96 12.79 11.89
CA THR A 633 16.00 14.01 12.71
C THR A 633 15.40 13.71 14.09
N ALA A 634 15.89 14.29 15.18
CA ALA A 634 15.28 14.09 16.50
C ALA A 634 13.81 14.58 16.55
N ILE A 635 12.84 13.68 16.73
CA ILE A 635 11.44 14.04 16.96
C ILE A 635 11.25 14.42 18.45
N PRO A 636 10.75 15.63 18.76
CA PRO A 636 10.52 16.05 20.15
C PRO A 636 9.52 15.17 20.90
N SER A 637 9.79 14.90 22.17
CA SER A 637 8.85 14.23 23.09
C SER A 637 7.59 15.05 23.37
N THR A 638 7.56 16.32 22.97
CA THR A 638 6.43 17.24 23.12
C THR A 638 5.54 17.33 21.88
N ARG A 639 5.77 16.53 20.82
CA ARG A 639 4.94 16.53 19.60
C ARG A 639 3.57 15.89 19.83
N THR A 640 2.48 16.60 19.56
CA THR A 640 1.11 16.04 19.54
C THR A 640 0.63 15.69 18.14
N CYS A 641 -0.52 15.02 18.05
CA CYS A 641 -1.27 14.81 16.81
C CYS A 641 -1.51 16.11 16.02
N GLN A 642 -1.79 17.23 16.71
CA GLN A 642 -1.97 18.52 16.06
C GLN A 642 -0.68 19.02 15.38
N ASP A 643 0.48 18.87 16.03
CA ASP A 643 1.77 19.21 15.40
C ASP A 643 2.09 18.27 14.22
N ALA A 644 1.68 17.01 14.29
CA ALA A 644 1.86 16.01 13.23
C ALA A 644 0.84 16.12 12.07
N GLY A 645 -0.19 16.96 12.20
CA GLY A 645 -1.27 17.10 11.20
C GLY A 645 -2.26 15.94 11.18
N ILE A 646 -2.38 15.19 12.29
CA ILE A 646 -3.34 14.09 12.47
C ILE A 646 -4.66 14.66 13.04
N PRO A 647 -5.82 14.47 12.38
CA PRO A 647 -7.13 14.81 12.94
C PRO A 647 -7.44 14.01 14.21
N THR A 648 -8.16 14.61 15.15
CA THR A 648 -8.42 14.01 16.48
C THR A 648 -9.10 12.63 16.40
N ASN A 649 -10.01 12.42 15.45
CA ASN A 649 -10.71 11.16 15.23
C ASN A 649 -9.84 10.04 14.60
N PHE A 650 -8.57 10.34 14.26
CA PHE A 650 -7.56 9.36 13.85
C PHE A 650 -6.31 9.38 14.77
N CYS A 651 -6.37 10.09 15.90
CA CYS A 651 -5.26 10.23 16.84
C CYS A 651 -5.30 9.14 17.92
N ALA A 652 -4.36 8.17 17.88
CA ALA A 652 -4.23 7.16 18.94
C ALA A 652 -3.55 7.69 20.22
N CYS A 653 -2.89 8.86 20.14
CA CYS A 653 -2.24 9.53 21.27
C CYS A 653 -3.26 10.15 22.23
N GLN A 654 -4.03 9.37 22.99
CA GLN A 654 -5.03 9.88 23.94
C GLN A 654 -5.09 9.14 25.28
N HIS A 655 -5.33 9.91 26.35
CA HIS A 655 -5.57 9.41 27.71
C HIS A 655 -7.03 9.65 28.13
N LEU A 656 -7.98 9.17 27.32
CA LEU A 656 -9.40 9.27 27.65
C LEU A 656 -9.84 8.13 28.58
N THR A 657 -10.54 8.49 29.66
CA THR A 657 -11.23 7.52 30.53
C THR A 657 -12.54 7.09 29.90
N LYS A 658 -13.03 5.88 30.22
CA LYS A 658 -14.35 5.43 29.77
C LYS A 658 -15.44 6.25 30.47
N ALA A 659 -16.40 6.75 29.68
CA ALA A 659 -17.67 7.30 30.16
C ALA A 659 -18.78 6.27 29.90
N GLN A 660 -19.86 6.30 30.68
CA GLN A 660 -20.99 5.42 30.43
C GLN A 660 -21.87 5.98 29.30
N PRO A 661 -22.38 5.14 28.37
CA PRO A 661 -23.22 5.59 27.26
C PRO A 661 -24.45 6.41 27.65
N PHE A 662 -24.97 6.21 28.86
CA PHE A 662 -26.17 6.86 29.39
C PHE A 662 -25.91 8.18 30.15
N GLU A 663 -24.66 8.63 30.27
CA GLU A 663 -24.38 9.92 30.92
C GLU A 663 -24.91 11.09 30.07
N VAL A 664 -25.42 12.14 30.74
CA VAL A 664 -26.14 13.24 30.09
C VAL A 664 -25.24 14.05 29.15
N ASP A 665 -23.97 14.26 29.53
CA ASP A 665 -22.95 14.90 28.69
C ASP A 665 -22.62 14.06 27.44
N VAL A 666 -22.53 12.74 27.59
CA VAL A 666 -22.34 11.78 26.50
C VAL A 666 -23.53 11.78 25.54
N GLN A 667 -24.77 11.80 26.05
CA GLN A 667 -25.97 11.86 25.20
C GLN A 667 -26.08 13.20 24.45
N PHE A 668 -25.78 14.33 25.09
CA PHE A 668 -25.74 15.64 24.40
C PHE A 668 -24.66 15.69 23.31
N ALA A 669 -23.46 15.17 23.56
CA ALA A 669 -22.40 15.11 22.56
C ALA A 669 -22.72 14.13 21.40
N ALA A 670 -23.41 13.02 21.68
CA ALA A 670 -23.86 12.10 20.63
C ALA A 670 -24.98 12.71 19.75
N ALA A 671 -25.95 13.37 20.38
CA ALA A 671 -26.99 14.13 19.66
C ALA A 671 -26.40 15.29 18.83
N PHE A 672 -25.35 15.94 19.33
CA PHE A 672 -24.58 16.92 18.57
C PHE A 672 -23.99 16.30 17.29
N VAL A 673 -23.29 15.15 17.38
CA VAL A 673 -22.72 14.47 16.20
C VAL A 673 -23.79 14.16 15.16
N VAL A 674 -24.94 13.60 15.56
CA VAL A 674 -26.04 13.26 14.63
C VAL A 674 -26.64 14.51 13.99
N ARG A 675 -26.73 15.64 14.72
CA ARG A 675 -27.19 16.90 14.13
C ARG A 675 -26.20 17.48 13.12
N GLU A 676 -24.91 17.53 13.44
CA GLU A 676 -23.89 18.02 12.49
C GLU A 676 -23.80 17.12 11.25
N MET A 677 -24.02 15.81 11.43
CA MET A 677 -24.12 14.83 10.35
C MET A 677 -25.32 15.11 9.42
N ASN A 678 -26.52 15.33 9.98
CA ASN A 678 -27.70 15.73 9.19
C ASN A 678 -27.50 17.11 8.53
N ALA A 679 -26.82 18.04 9.20
CA ALA A 679 -26.49 19.36 8.63
C ALA A 679 -25.52 19.25 7.43
N LEU A 680 -24.58 18.30 7.45
CA LEU A 680 -23.78 17.96 6.27
C LEU A 680 -24.69 17.38 5.17
N LEU A 681 -25.51 16.37 5.49
CA LEU A 681 -26.40 15.65 4.56
C LEU A 681 -27.48 16.53 3.93
N SER A 682 -27.86 17.64 4.56
CA SER A 682 -28.85 18.60 4.04
C SER A 682 -28.56 19.10 2.61
N ARG A 683 -27.29 19.08 2.17
CA ARG A 683 -26.84 19.39 0.80
C ARG A 683 -27.18 18.29 -0.22
N SER A 684 -28.01 17.33 0.13
CA SER A 684 -28.32 16.13 -0.65
C SER A 684 -29.73 15.64 -0.27
N PRO A 685 -30.80 16.26 -0.80
CA PRO A 685 -32.18 16.10 -0.32
C PRO A 685 -32.74 14.66 -0.43
N GLN A 686 -32.12 13.82 -1.27
CA GLN A 686 -32.40 12.39 -1.39
C GLN A 686 -31.74 11.49 -0.31
N CYS A 687 -30.89 12.06 0.56
CA CYS A 687 -30.33 11.40 1.74
C CYS A 687 -31.31 11.55 2.93
N TRP A 688 -31.61 10.48 3.68
CA TRP A 688 -32.47 10.55 4.87
C TRP A 688 -31.81 11.34 6.03
N ASN A 689 -32.63 12.08 6.79
CA ASN A 689 -32.25 12.51 8.15
C ASN A 689 -32.18 11.28 9.06
N ALA A 690 -31.07 11.14 9.78
CA ALA A 690 -30.89 10.07 10.75
C ALA A 690 -31.20 10.55 12.19
N SER A 691 -31.60 9.64 13.05
CA SER A 691 -31.65 9.82 14.51
C SER A 691 -30.60 8.97 15.21
N LEU A 692 -30.23 9.37 16.43
CA LEU A 692 -29.44 8.53 17.32
C LEU A 692 -30.29 7.31 17.71
N ASP A 693 -29.71 6.11 17.59
CA ASP A 693 -30.30 4.87 18.09
C ASP A 693 -29.59 4.43 19.37
N ALA A 694 -28.25 4.38 19.36
CA ALA A 694 -27.47 4.01 20.53
C ALA A 694 -26.09 4.67 20.58
N VAL A 695 -25.62 5.00 21.77
CA VAL A 695 -24.18 5.18 22.03
C VAL A 695 -23.60 3.83 22.42
N LEU A 696 -22.59 3.35 21.69
CA LEU A 696 -22.00 2.02 21.88
C LEU A 696 -20.78 2.06 22.79
N ASP A 697 -19.99 3.13 22.70
CA ASP A 697 -18.84 3.41 23.56
C ASP A 697 -18.59 4.92 23.59
N ALA A 698 -18.21 5.42 24.76
CA ALA A 698 -17.87 6.82 24.96
C ALA A 698 -16.65 6.93 25.87
N ARG A 699 -15.74 7.84 25.52
CA ARG A 699 -14.54 8.13 26.28
C ARG A 699 -14.34 9.63 26.37
N ARG A 700 -13.92 10.13 27.53
CA ARG A 700 -13.75 11.57 27.77
C ARG A 700 -12.45 11.89 28.50
N GLY A 701 -11.97 13.11 28.34
CA GLY A 701 -10.75 13.60 28.97
C GLY A 701 -10.43 15.05 28.58
N ALA A 702 -9.28 15.55 29.02
CA ALA A 702 -8.75 16.82 28.55
C ALA A 702 -8.21 16.67 27.11
N PRO A 703 -8.43 17.64 26.21
CA PRO A 703 -7.84 17.63 24.87
C PRO A 703 -6.31 17.77 24.97
N LEU A 704 -5.56 16.85 24.36
CA LEU A 704 -4.09 16.86 24.42
C LEU A 704 -3.48 17.99 23.59
N ARG A 705 -3.28 19.12 24.27
CA ARG A 705 -2.55 20.30 23.78
C ARG A 705 -1.08 20.25 24.20
N THR A 706 -0.25 21.01 23.49
CA THR A 706 1.18 21.13 23.79
C THR A 706 1.48 22.33 24.70
N GLY A 707 2.26 22.09 25.77
CA GLY A 707 3.15 23.05 26.45
C GLY A 707 2.62 24.45 26.76
N ASP A 708 2.50 24.78 28.04
CA ASP A 708 1.97 26.04 28.62
C ASP A 708 0.51 26.34 28.31
N LEU A 709 -0.03 25.83 27.20
CA LEU A 709 -1.44 25.48 27.08
C LEU A 709 -1.68 24.17 27.86
N ALA A 710 -1.42 24.23 29.17
CA ALA A 710 -1.86 23.23 30.13
C ALA A 710 -3.39 23.11 30.08
N GLU A 711 -3.91 22.06 30.72
CA GLU A 711 -5.34 21.71 30.77
C GLU A 711 -6.24 22.95 30.81
N ASP A 712 -6.82 23.27 29.66
CA ASP A 712 -7.86 24.26 29.53
C ASP A 712 -9.08 23.60 30.19
N ALA A 713 -9.22 23.76 31.51
CA ALA A 713 -10.22 23.07 32.32
C ALA A 713 -11.65 23.35 31.85
N ASP A 714 -11.80 24.39 31.03
CA ASP A 714 -13.00 24.80 30.34
C ASP A 714 -13.26 24.03 29.04
N GLU A 715 -12.41 23.10 28.58
CA GLU A 715 -12.67 22.18 27.46
C GLU A 715 -12.51 20.70 27.84
N ARG A 716 -13.51 19.88 27.51
CA ARG A 716 -13.39 18.40 27.44
C ARG A 716 -13.48 17.91 26.01
N GLU A 717 -12.77 16.83 25.74
CA GLU A 717 -12.87 16.08 24.48
C GLU A 717 -13.55 14.73 24.73
N TYR A 718 -14.50 14.38 23.87
CA TYR A 718 -15.21 13.10 23.87
C TYR A 718 -14.91 12.38 22.56
N GLN A 719 -14.33 11.18 22.62
CA GLN A 719 -14.38 10.23 21.50
C GLN A 719 -15.57 9.30 21.72
N MET A 720 -16.37 9.07 20.69
CA MET A 720 -17.60 8.30 20.80
C MET A 720 -17.86 7.47 19.55
N ARG A 721 -18.36 6.26 19.79
CA ARG A 721 -18.82 5.31 18.78
C ARG A 721 -20.31 5.11 18.97
N LEU A 722 -21.09 5.41 17.94
CA LEU A 722 -22.55 5.49 18.01
C LEU A 722 -23.21 4.81 16.80
N ARG A 723 -24.45 4.35 16.99
CA ARG A 723 -25.30 3.77 15.97
C ARG A 723 -26.46 4.72 15.67
N THR A 724 -26.75 4.93 14.38
CA THR A 724 -27.88 5.76 13.94
C THR A 724 -28.87 4.95 13.11
N GLN A 725 -30.12 5.41 13.09
CA GLN A 725 -31.22 4.86 12.32
C GLN A 725 -31.84 5.94 11.41
N PRO A 726 -32.42 5.60 10.25
CA PRO A 726 -32.52 4.26 9.66
C PRO A 726 -31.16 3.66 9.24
N GLY A 727 -31.13 2.37 8.96
CA GLY A 727 -29.99 1.72 8.28
C GLY A 727 -28.74 1.42 9.11
N ASN A 728 -28.78 1.52 10.45
CA ASN A 728 -27.74 1.01 11.35
C ASN A 728 -26.31 1.47 11.03
N ALA A 729 -26.12 2.77 10.80
CA ALA A 729 -24.79 3.35 10.58
C ALA A 729 -23.95 3.21 11.85
N LEU A 730 -22.79 2.54 11.78
CA LEU A 730 -21.80 2.59 12.86
C LEU A 730 -20.85 3.74 12.57
N LEU A 731 -20.77 4.70 13.49
CA LEU A 731 -20.03 5.95 13.31
C LEU A 731 -19.01 6.15 14.42
N SER A 732 -17.91 6.80 14.08
CA SER A 732 -16.86 7.25 15.01
C SER A 732 -16.68 8.75 14.87
N ALA A 733 -16.76 9.48 15.98
CA ALA A 733 -16.58 10.93 15.98
C ALA A 733 -15.85 11.38 17.26
N ALA A 734 -15.25 12.56 17.18
CA ALA A 734 -14.76 13.28 18.36
C ALA A 734 -15.45 14.65 18.47
N VAL A 735 -15.81 15.05 19.68
CA VAL A 735 -16.47 16.33 19.99
C VAL A 735 -15.65 17.04 21.07
N ARG A 736 -15.39 18.34 20.87
CA ARG A 736 -14.92 19.23 21.95
C ARG A 736 -16.09 20.00 22.52
N VAL A 737 -16.20 20.00 23.84
CA VAL A 737 -17.27 20.65 24.60
C VAL A 737 -16.62 21.66 25.54
N HIS A 738 -16.96 22.94 25.39
CA HIS A 738 -16.49 23.99 26.27
C HIS A 738 -17.34 24.03 27.55
N VAL A 739 -16.84 23.43 28.63
CA VAL A 739 -17.51 23.14 29.90
C VAL A 739 -18.26 24.34 30.47
N LYS A 740 -17.67 25.54 30.46
CA LYS A 740 -18.30 26.77 31.00
C LYS A 740 -19.43 27.35 30.15
N THR A 741 -19.56 26.96 28.87
CA THR A 741 -20.50 27.61 27.93
C THR A 741 -21.39 26.63 27.18
N GLY A 742 -21.22 25.32 27.37
CA GLY A 742 -21.90 24.27 26.61
C GLY A 742 -21.56 24.24 25.12
N ARG A 743 -20.63 25.10 24.63
CA ARG A 743 -20.34 25.23 23.20
C ARG A 743 -19.64 23.96 22.68
N MET A 744 -20.29 23.28 21.76
CA MET A 744 -19.79 22.05 21.13
C MET A 744 -19.25 22.30 19.73
N GLN A 745 -18.22 21.56 19.33
CA GLN A 745 -17.63 21.56 17.98
C GLN A 745 -17.10 20.17 17.62
N LEU A 746 -17.23 19.76 16.35
CA LEU A 746 -16.58 18.53 15.86
C LEU A 746 -15.06 18.68 15.92
N ALA A 747 -14.38 17.66 16.45
CA ALA A 747 -12.93 17.56 16.48
C ALA A 747 -12.47 16.61 15.37
N GLY A 748 -12.43 17.11 14.13
CA GLY A 748 -12.09 16.31 12.94
C GLY A 748 -13.32 15.82 12.18
N SER A 749 -13.20 14.68 11.49
CA SER A 749 -14.25 14.10 10.65
C SER A 749 -15.13 13.09 11.41
N ILE A 750 -16.34 12.85 10.89
CA ILE A 750 -17.19 11.71 11.28
C ILE A 750 -16.81 10.55 10.35
N GLY A 751 -16.27 9.47 10.91
CA GLY A 751 -15.90 8.25 10.18
C GLY A 751 -16.99 7.18 10.25
N ARG A 752 -17.08 6.31 9.24
CA ARG A 752 -17.98 5.16 9.19
C ARG A 752 -17.21 3.86 9.50
N LEU A 753 -17.72 3.04 10.42
CA LEU A 753 -17.06 1.82 10.92
C LEU A 753 -17.65 0.52 10.33
N ASN A 754 -18.77 0.59 9.60
CA ASN A 754 -19.32 -0.54 8.83
C ASN A 754 -19.43 -0.19 7.34
N ALA A 755 -19.28 -1.21 6.49
CA ALA A 755 -19.46 -1.08 5.05
C ALA A 755 -20.87 -0.53 4.74
N TYR A 756 -20.97 0.31 3.72
CA TYR A 756 -22.20 1.05 3.44
C TYR A 756 -23.30 0.14 2.87
N GLY A 757 -22.96 -0.77 1.95
CA GLY A 757 -23.89 -1.77 1.40
C GLY A 757 -25.21 -1.18 0.88
N ASN A 758 -26.31 -1.90 1.08
CA ASN A 758 -27.66 -1.41 0.76
C ASN A 758 -28.11 -0.22 1.61
N THR A 759 -27.35 0.14 2.67
CA THR A 759 -27.67 1.28 3.53
C THR A 759 -27.27 2.61 2.90
N SER A 760 -26.57 2.64 1.77
CA SER A 760 -26.31 3.88 1.01
C SER A 760 -26.53 3.73 -0.49
N TRP A 761 -27.32 4.63 -1.08
CA TRP A 761 -27.44 4.74 -2.54
C TRP A 761 -27.36 6.20 -2.98
N LEU A 762 -26.38 6.49 -3.84
CA LEU A 762 -26.24 7.66 -4.71
C LEU A 762 -27.03 8.93 -4.31
N CYS A 763 -26.45 9.72 -3.42
CA CYS A 763 -26.72 11.16 -3.37
C CYS A 763 -25.84 11.87 -4.44
N PRO A 764 -26.42 12.48 -5.50
CA PRO A 764 -25.63 13.03 -6.62
C PRO A 764 -24.68 14.17 -6.22
N CYS A 765 -23.58 14.33 -6.95
CA CYS A 765 -22.51 15.25 -6.59
C CYS A 765 -22.88 16.74 -6.76
N PRO A 766 -22.64 17.54 -5.71
CA PRO A 766 -21.82 18.75 -5.85
C PRO A 766 -20.32 18.42 -5.70
N SER A 767 -19.46 19.09 -6.46
CA SER A 767 -18.03 18.74 -6.64
C SER A 767 -17.11 19.01 -5.43
N SER A 768 -17.65 19.40 -4.26
CA SER A 768 -16.90 20.07 -3.19
C SER A 768 -16.57 19.23 -1.94
N LEU A 769 -17.29 18.16 -1.60
CA LEU A 769 -17.20 17.52 -0.27
C LEU A 769 -17.09 15.97 -0.32
N PRO A 770 -15.88 15.39 -0.12
CA PRO A 770 -15.70 13.93 -0.07
C PRO A 770 -16.38 13.26 1.14
N SER A 771 -16.42 13.94 2.29
CA SER A 771 -16.96 13.43 3.56
C SER A 771 -18.46 13.09 3.52
N LEU A 772 -19.19 13.60 2.53
CA LEU A 772 -20.62 13.31 2.35
C LEU A 772 -20.92 11.91 1.81
N ARG A 773 -19.96 11.25 1.16
CA ARG A 773 -20.14 9.89 0.61
C ARG A 773 -20.37 8.81 1.66
N LEU A 774 -20.01 9.04 2.93
CA LEU A 774 -20.00 8.00 3.96
C LEU A 774 -21.37 7.70 4.61
N ILE A 775 -22.39 8.52 4.33
CA ILE A 775 -23.55 8.67 5.23
C ILE A 775 -24.91 8.81 4.51
N SER A 776 -24.97 8.58 3.20
CA SER A 776 -26.23 8.59 2.44
C SER A 776 -27.09 7.36 2.77
N PHE A 777 -28.42 7.48 2.67
CA PHE A 777 -29.41 6.38 2.75
C PHE A 777 -30.54 6.63 1.73
N ARG A 778 -31.17 5.58 1.19
CA ARG A 778 -32.27 5.68 0.20
C ARG A 778 -33.40 4.70 0.50
N LEU A 779 -34.61 5.03 0.06
CA LEU A 779 -35.81 4.19 0.11
C LEU A 779 -35.65 2.85 -0.63
N LEU A 780 -36.13 1.79 0.01
CA LEU A 780 -36.90 0.72 -0.64
C LEU A 780 -38.32 0.75 -0.05
N PRO A 781 -39.40 0.62 -0.86
CA PRO A 781 -40.74 0.43 -0.33
C PRO A 781 -40.88 -0.98 0.27
N PRO A 782 -41.73 -1.17 1.30
CA PRO A 782 -42.00 -2.50 1.84
C PRO A 782 -42.69 -3.37 0.77
N GLY A 783 -42.02 -4.44 0.33
CA GLY A 783 -42.54 -5.39 -0.67
C GLY A 783 -41.61 -5.71 -1.84
N ALA A 784 -40.52 -4.96 -2.05
CA ALA A 784 -39.56 -5.24 -3.11
C ALA A 784 -38.51 -6.29 -2.69
N SER A 785 -38.51 -7.46 -3.35
CA SER A 785 -37.48 -8.50 -3.18
C SER A 785 -36.15 -8.13 -3.85
N THR A 786 -35.06 -8.75 -3.40
CA THR A 786 -33.69 -8.44 -3.83
C THR A 786 -33.35 -8.99 -5.22
N PRO A 787 -32.75 -8.20 -6.13
CA PRO A 787 -32.07 -8.73 -7.30
C PRO A 787 -30.67 -9.23 -6.93
N HIS A 788 -30.49 -10.55 -6.85
CA HIS A 788 -29.18 -11.19 -6.89
C HIS A 788 -28.61 -11.19 -8.32
N HIS A 789 -27.28 -11.19 -8.43
CA HIS A 789 -26.47 -11.55 -9.61
C HIS A 789 -26.93 -11.09 -11.02
N CYS A 790 -26.25 -10.07 -11.56
CA CYS A 790 -26.11 -9.91 -13.02
C CYS A 790 -25.07 -10.90 -13.60
N GLY A 791 -25.31 -12.20 -13.42
CA GLY A 791 -24.54 -13.27 -14.09
C GLY A 791 -25.28 -13.73 -15.35
N ARG A 792 -24.75 -13.43 -16.54
CA ARG A 792 -25.31 -13.97 -17.79
C ARG A 792 -24.95 -15.45 -17.95
N PHE A 793 -25.89 -16.33 -17.66
CA PHE A 793 -25.91 -17.69 -18.20
C PHE A 793 -27.21 -17.94 -18.96
N ALA A 794 -27.11 -18.48 -20.17
CA ALA A 794 -28.25 -18.96 -20.92
C ALA A 794 -28.58 -20.39 -20.48
N THR A 795 -29.83 -20.64 -20.07
CA THR A 795 -30.31 -21.98 -19.73
C THR A 795 -31.44 -22.39 -20.66
N ALA A 796 -31.16 -23.34 -21.56
CA ALA A 796 -32.21 -24.02 -22.30
C ALA A 796 -33.04 -24.90 -21.33
N SER A 797 -34.37 -24.86 -21.47
CA SER A 797 -35.27 -25.76 -20.73
C SER A 797 -35.79 -26.86 -21.65
N LYS A 798 -35.92 -28.09 -21.14
CA LYS A 798 -36.53 -29.23 -21.83
C LYS A 798 -37.71 -29.75 -21.02
N ARG A 799 -38.88 -29.90 -21.66
CA ARG A 799 -39.88 -31.00 -21.57
C ARG A 799 -41.25 -30.54 -22.12
N PRO A 800 -42.10 -31.45 -22.65
CA PRO A 800 -41.78 -32.37 -23.74
C PRO A 800 -42.89 -32.26 -24.85
N PRO A 801 -43.45 -33.29 -25.52
CA PRO A 801 -43.77 -33.15 -26.95
C PRO A 801 -45.26 -32.91 -27.27
N GLN A 802 -45.50 -32.21 -28.38
CA GLN A 802 -46.61 -32.56 -29.30
C GLN A 802 -46.29 -32.09 -30.72
N GLN A 803 -47.02 -32.65 -31.70
CA GLN A 803 -46.69 -32.53 -33.13
C GLN A 803 -47.28 -31.24 -33.73
N GLN A 804 -46.53 -30.55 -34.59
CA GLN A 804 -46.86 -30.39 -36.02
C GLN A 804 -45.86 -29.48 -36.75
N THR A 805 -45.56 -29.86 -37.99
CA THR A 805 -44.87 -29.08 -39.03
C THR A 805 -45.65 -29.25 -40.34
N PRO A 806 -45.50 -28.39 -41.35
CA PRO A 806 -44.82 -27.09 -41.40
C PRO A 806 -45.76 -25.97 -41.91
N ILE A 807 -45.22 -24.79 -42.19
CA ILE A 807 -45.40 -24.14 -43.50
C ILE A 807 -44.26 -23.15 -43.75
N VAL A 808 -43.80 -23.06 -45.00
CA VAL A 808 -42.80 -22.11 -45.48
C VAL A 808 -43.52 -21.00 -46.23
N ILE A 809 -43.11 -19.75 -46.06
CA ILE A 809 -43.20 -18.73 -47.11
C ILE A 809 -41.99 -17.81 -47.04
N ILE A 810 -41.47 -17.49 -48.21
CA ILE A 810 -40.31 -16.63 -48.46
C ILE A 810 -40.84 -15.26 -48.87
N LEU A 811 -40.19 -14.17 -48.45
CA LEU A 811 -39.83 -13.05 -49.34
C LEU A 811 -38.91 -12.05 -48.64
N ALA A 812 -38.02 -11.45 -49.43
CA ALA A 812 -37.19 -10.31 -49.05
C ALA A 812 -37.73 -9.04 -49.71
N ILE A 813 -37.25 -7.86 -49.28
CA ILE A 813 -36.73 -6.78 -50.17
C ILE A 813 -36.20 -5.61 -49.33
N ASN A 814 -35.12 -4.98 -49.82
CA ASN A 814 -34.57 -3.73 -49.27
C ASN A 814 -35.41 -2.52 -49.68
N LYS A 815 -35.50 -1.47 -48.84
CA LYS A 815 -34.93 -0.14 -49.18
C LYS A 815 -34.94 0.89 -48.05
N VAL A 816 -34.10 1.89 -48.24
CA VAL A 816 -33.88 3.10 -47.43
C VAL A 816 -34.74 4.25 -47.99
N LEU A 817 -35.25 5.18 -47.17
CA LEU A 817 -35.10 6.67 -47.32
C LEU A 817 -36.06 7.55 -46.48
N LEU A 818 -35.44 8.47 -45.72
CA LEU A 818 -35.78 9.87 -45.39
C LEU A 818 -37.20 10.46 -45.58
N TRP A 819 -37.79 11.02 -44.50
CA TRP A 819 -38.15 12.46 -44.27
C TRP A 819 -38.71 12.62 -42.82
N ARG A 820 -38.29 13.55 -41.95
CA ARG A 820 -38.43 15.04 -41.83
C ARG A 820 -39.73 15.55 -41.14
N GLY A 821 -39.55 16.30 -40.03
CA GLY A 821 -40.49 17.30 -39.50
C GLY A 821 -41.11 17.00 -38.11
N VAL A 822 -41.57 17.96 -37.28
CA VAL A 822 -41.39 19.44 -37.21
C VAL A 822 -41.73 19.91 -35.76
N SER A 823 -40.91 20.79 -35.15
CA SER A 823 -41.13 21.70 -33.98
C SER A 823 -41.77 21.13 -32.67
N ARG A 824 -41.63 21.69 -31.46
CA ARG A 824 -41.59 23.10 -31.00
C ARG A 824 -40.61 23.40 -29.86
N ASP A 825 -40.46 24.69 -29.61
CA ASP A 825 -39.52 25.36 -28.71
C ASP A 825 -39.87 25.27 -27.21
N CYS A 826 -38.85 25.44 -26.36
CA CYS A 826 -38.89 26.40 -25.24
C CYS A 826 -37.50 26.54 -24.59
N THR A 827 -36.78 27.63 -24.87
CA THR A 827 -35.73 28.14 -23.97
C THR A 827 -36.35 28.98 -22.86
N PRO A 828 -35.62 29.19 -21.75
CA PRO A 828 -35.13 30.55 -21.56
C PRO A 828 -33.66 30.66 -21.12
N HIS A 829 -33.10 31.84 -21.41
CA HIS A 829 -31.91 32.40 -20.75
C HIS A 829 -32.24 32.83 -19.28
N LEU A 830 -31.35 33.32 -18.42
CA LEU A 830 -29.95 33.78 -18.54
C LEU A 830 -29.21 33.61 -17.18
N GLN A 831 -27.92 33.97 -17.17
CA GLN A 831 -27.04 34.39 -16.05
C GLN A 831 -27.78 34.89 -14.78
N LEU A 832 -27.31 34.61 -13.56
CA LEU A 832 -25.93 34.79 -13.07
C LEU A 832 -25.44 33.68 -12.12
#